data_AF-A0A0K0FIL8-F1
#
_entry.id   AF-A0A0K0FIL8-F1
#
_cell.length_a   1.000
_cell.length_b   1.000
_cell.length_c   1.000
_cell.angle_alpha   90.00
_cell.angle_beta   90.00
_cell.angle_gamma   90.00
#
_symmetry.space_group_name_H-M   'P 1'
#
loop_
_entity.id
_entity.type
_entity.pdbx_description
1 polymer ?
#
loop_
_entity_poly.entity_id
_entity_poly.type
_entity_poly.pdbx_seq_one_letter_code
_entity_poly.pdbx_strand_id
1 'polypeptide(L)'
;MFTNQFFYNVAVKLIPIIFFLSQNLYSNINKHDGTDFEKHNHSSLMLTCYRQYESNYLGKDFLKRACHHRAKWIQESKSKEYTKNKVTKNQLLYLSRLETKHISKIFYNKTRSRRDLYDNFKKRLIRKEYRMLNDHERERLHYAMNQLKKRMIDNITLWDLHILIHYPDSAPGAHWGAAFLPWHREFLKQFENALQNIDSRVTLPYWDSTLDHGLPEPSDSIIWSDKFFGNGNGYVRTGPFKDWTTNVFMPLSNVKIKKLYRYTGGKGNERLLSPDDVDWILKRDHYSNLTFCHDRTFESMHGLSHVWVGGFMYVIRVSPNDPAFYLHHGFIDNIWERFRQLKQSRREREIQYAENTCGDLHLPYAQMKPFSLTNIDGLSNDYTDYYYTYQNVKHCSPSDPVCYDSPYYWCDKNEWRCKSKIQLGGNCSSLEGQDSCYNSMCFNGKCQTSSTFPYNNIERLELIPSNVLWGKSLLLDNENKPITHPYAQVINVDDDYNFNVTTYIEQKPKDIEYNGIIYLALPKISSSLSTTVTFKAKDQYGRYCQSYCINETTQFYDVCEPKITLKIRKDMETANIPYTHSYISRSYLNVDLSAHPSILRIMPPYIVFSCHSKVTDGQEMFNTVKNMMQFSKPLDDYVWFRVQFTLINESSFDMEKLMVKVIDTDDSYYNWEEKIQKVKSPMESNIIFVKAPNPFINGKPIIVRILILYHGQILTCIARCTKYNERKKSHCSEKVMLHYIPYLGDENIFTSNEDILNLIGWKMIGHPSKWDYTLPYLSLVC
;
A
#
# COMPACT_ATOMS: atom_id res chain seq x y z
N MET A 1 61.98 24.85 -17.75
CA MET A 1 61.86 25.77 -18.90
C MET A 1 60.92 25.14 -19.91
N PHE A 2 59.96 25.95 -20.38
CA PHE A 2 58.94 25.69 -21.40
C PHE A 2 59.41 24.83 -22.58
N THR A 3 58.60 24.00 -23.26
CA THR A 3 57.35 24.39 -23.96
C THR A 3 56.46 23.18 -24.31
N ASN A 4 55.17 23.49 -24.42
CA ASN A 4 54.02 22.73 -24.94
C ASN A 4 54.22 22.07 -26.33
N GLN A 5 53.45 21.02 -26.65
CA GLN A 5 52.24 21.09 -27.52
C GLN A 5 51.65 19.68 -27.81
N PHE A 6 50.33 19.47 -27.53
CA PHE A 6 49.40 18.41 -28.02
C PHE A 6 49.74 16.93 -27.70
N PHE A 7 48.94 16.11 -27.00
CA PHE A 7 47.48 16.00 -26.87
C PHE A 7 47.11 15.57 -25.44
N TYR A 8 46.26 16.35 -24.78
CA TYR A 8 45.53 16.01 -23.56
C TYR A 8 44.07 16.39 -23.81
N ASN A 9 43.18 15.40 -23.90
CA ASN A 9 41.76 15.45 -23.52
C ASN A 9 41.04 14.23 -24.09
N VAL A 10 40.75 13.25 -23.23
CA VAL A 10 39.47 12.54 -23.02
C VAL A 10 39.81 11.24 -22.26
N ALA A 11 40.15 11.40 -20.98
CA ALA A 11 40.25 10.31 -20.02
C ALA A 11 40.06 10.84 -18.58
N VAL A 12 39.04 11.68 -18.38
CA VAL A 12 38.44 11.95 -17.05
C VAL A 12 36.95 12.15 -17.29
N LYS A 13 36.21 11.05 -17.31
CA LYS A 13 34.75 10.97 -17.12
C LYS A 13 34.33 9.51 -17.27
N LEU A 14 34.31 8.78 -16.15
CA LEU A 14 33.36 7.69 -15.88
C LEU A 14 33.59 7.21 -14.44
N ILE A 15 32.60 7.57 -13.58
CA ILE A 15 32.32 7.08 -12.22
C ILE A 15 33.20 7.71 -11.12
N PRO A 16 32.59 8.57 -10.26
CA PRO A 16 31.66 8.12 -9.21
C PRO A 16 30.20 8.50 -9.49
N ILE A 17 29.40 7.47 -9.77
CA ILE A 17 27.93 7.45 -9.84
C ILE A 17 27.46 6.68 -8.61
N ILE A 18 27.58 7.28 -7.43
CA ILE A 18 26.94 6.89 -6.16
C ILE A 18 26.80 8.21 -5.39
N PHE A 19 25.60 8.58 -4.96
CA PHE A 19 25.15 9.91 -4.48
C PHE A 19 24.74 10.90 -5.57
N PHE A 20 23.55 10.73 -6.19
CA PHE A 20 22.67 11.84 -6.65
C PHE A 20 21.34 11.34 -7.31
N LEU A 21 20.81 10.16 -6.92
CA LEU A 21 19.62 9.56 -7.54
C LEU A 21 18.44 9.35 -6.57
N SER A 22 18.17 10.32 -5.68
CA SER A 22 16.92 10.33 -4.88
C SER A 22 16.17 11.67 -4.84
N GLN A 23 16.55 12.65 -5.68
CA GLN A 23 15.89 13.97 -5.71
C GLN A 23 15.16 14.31 -7.02
N ASN A 24 15.12 13.42 -8.02
CA ASN A 24 14.61 13.75 -9.37
C ASN A 24 13.21 13.22 -9.74
N LEU A 25 12.39 12.86 -8.75
CA LEU A 25 10.95 12.58 -8.99
C LEU A 25 10.05 13.83 -8.83
N TYR A 26 10.64 15.01 -8.58
CA TYR A 26 9.90 16.29 -8.44
C TYR A 26 10.08 17.28 -9.62
N SER A 27 10.85 16.94 -10.66
CA SER A 27 11.23 17.90 -11.72
C SER A 27 10.59 17.68 -13.10
N ASN A 28 9.77 16.64 -13.31
CA ASN A 28 9.17 16.34 -14.62
C ASN A 28 7.82 17.05 -14.94
N ILE A 29 7.50 18.17 -14.28
CA ILE A 29 6.33 19.02 -14.62
C ILE A 29 6.79 20.26 -15.40
N ASN A 30 7.67 20.11 -16.39
CA ASN A 30 8.05 21.22 -17.26
C ASN A 30 8.30 20.71 -18.67
N LYS A 31 7.23 20.51 -19.44
CA LYS A 31 7.22 20.62 -20.90
C LYS A 31 5.77 20.46 -21.39
N HIS A 32 5.06 21.59 -21.47
CA HIS A 32 4.16 21.89 -22.58
C HIS A 32 3.91 23.41 -22.61
N ASP A 33 3.92 23.94 -23.84
CA ASP A 33 4.12 25.34 -24.19
C ASP A 33 3.07 26.32 -23.64
N GLY A 34 3.56 27.41 -23.06
CA GLY A 34 2.80 28.62 -22.71
C GLY A 34 3.65 29.85 -23.02
N THR A 35 3.07 30.78 -23.78
CA THR A 35 3.67 32.00 -24.33
C THR A 35 4.32 32.91 -23.28
N ASP A 36 5.43 33.58 -23.62
CA ASP A 36 6.33 34.33 -22.71
C ASP A 36 5.71 35.45 -21.86
N PHE A 37 4.44 35.83 -22.08
CA PHE A 37 3.71 36.76 -21.22
C PHE A 37 3.24 36.15 -19.87
N GLU A 38 3.13 34.83 -19.76
CA GLU A 38 2.66 34.15 -18.53
C GLU A 38 3.78 33.89 -17.50
N LYS A 39 5.05 33.83 -17.93
CA LYS A 39 6.20 33.61 -17.03
C LYS A 39 6.47 34.79 -16.09
N HIS A 40 6.14 36.02 -16.48
CA HIS A 40 6.37 37.21 -15.65
C HIS A 40 5.39 37.33 -14.47
N ASN A 41 4.15 36.88 -14.60
CA ASN A 41 3.16 36.90 -13.50
C ASN A 41 3.34 35.74 -12.52
N HIS A 42 3.72 34.55 -13.01
CA HIS A 42 3.99 33.38 -12.16
C HIS A 42 5.21 33.61 -11.24
N SER A 43 6.25 34.27 -11.76
CA SER A 43 7.42 34.63 -10.96
C SER A 43 7.10 35.68 -9.90
N SER A 44 6.28 36.70 -10.19
CA SER A 44 5.90 37.76 -9.25
C SER A 44 5.09 37.27 -8.04
N LEU A 45 4.10 36.38 -8.24
CA LEU A 45 3.29 35.77 -7.17
C LEU A 45 4.11 34.80 -6.28
N MET A 46 5.04 34.06 -6.87
CA MET A 46 5.99 33.23 -6.15
C MET A 46 6.97 34.10 -5.35
N LEU A 47 7.60 35.10 -5.98
CA LEU A 47 8.57 36.01 -5.35
C LEU A 47 7.97 36.79 -4.18
N THR A 48 6.70 37.18 -4.23
CA THR A 48 6.01 37.86 -3.11
C THR A 48 5.64 36.91 -1.96
N CYS A 49 5.33 35.64 -2.24
CA CYS A 49 5.08 34.65 -1.18
C CYS A 49 6.37 34.26 -0.44
N TYR A 50 7.51 34.21 -1.16
CA TYR A 50 8.82 33.88 -0.58
C TYR A 50 9.55 35.05 0.11
N ARG A 51 9.30 36.31 -0.29
CA ARG A 51 10.11 37.47 0.12
C ARG A 51 9.87 38.00 1.54
N GLN A 52 8.84 37.54 2.25
CA GLN A 52 8.52 38.03 3.58
C GLN A 52 8.13 36.85 4.46
N TYR A 53 8.69 36.77 5.66
CA TYR A 53 8.40 35.83 6.77
C TYR A 53 9.11 34.48 6.78
N GLU A 54 10.03 34.37 7.74
CA GLU A 54 10.31 33.16 8.50
C GLU A 54 9.17 33.00 9.52
N SER A 55 8.35 31.94 9.40
CA SER A 55 7.59 31.52 10.59
C SER A 55 8.61 30.93 11.56
N ASN A 56 8.65 31.41 12.80
CA ASN A 56 9.49 30.78 13.84
C ASN A 56 8.96 29.41 14.27
N TYR A 57 7.76 29.03 13.79
CA TYR A 57 7.04 27.85 14.25
C TYR A 57 7.04 26.71 13.21
N LEU A 58 6.86 27.02 11.93
CA LEU A 58 6.94 26.03 10.84
C LEU A 58 8.23 26.19 10.02
N GLY A 59 8.88 25.06 9.72
CA GLY A 59 10.12 25.05 8.94
C GLY A 59 9.98 25.66 7.54
N LYS A 60 11.06 26.28 7.05
CA LYS A 60 11.10 27.01 5.77
C LYS A 60 10.59 26.19 4.58
N ASP A 61 10.92 24.91 4.51
CA ASP A 61 10.53 24.07 3.37
C ASP A 61 9.03 23.78 3.34
N PHE A 62 8.39 23.72 4.51
CA PHE A 62 6.95 23.56 4.59
C PHE A 62 6.20 24.80 4.07
N LEU A 63 6.66 25.99 4.47
CA LEU A 63 6.12 27.26 3.97
C LEU A 63 6.35 27.41 2.45
N LYS A 64 7.49 26.97 1.93
CA LYS A 64 7.75 26.98 0.49
C LYS A 64 6.72 26.12 -0.27
N ARG A 65 6.42 24.92 0.24
CA ARG A 65 5.37 24.06 -0.34
C ARG A 65 4.01 24.74 -0.31
N ALA A 66 3.61 25.34 0.82
CA ALA A 66 2.36 26.08 0.93
C ALA A 66 2.24 27.20 -0.13
N CYS A 67 3.30 27.99 -0.31
CA CYS A 67 3.36 29.02 -1.36
C CYS A 67 3.23 28.44 -2.78
N HIS A 68 3.88 27.30 -3.06
CA HIS A 68 3.76 26.62 -4.34
C HIS A 68 2.32 26.14 -4.59
N HIS A 69 1.69 25.52 -3.60
CA HIS A 69 0.29 25.07 -3.70
C HIS A 69 -0.68 26.24 -3.89
N ARG A 70 -0.45 27.39 -3.26
CA ARG A 70 -1.21 28.61 -3.51
C ARG A 70 -1.12 29.07 -4.96
N ALA A 71 0.10 29.15 -5.51
CA ALA A 71 0.28 29.56 -6.90
C ALA A 71 -0.46 28.62 -7.87
N LYS A 72 -0.37 27.31 -7.60
CA LYS A 72 -1.10 26.28 -8.36
C LYS A 72 -2.62 26.43 -8.26
N TRP A 73 -3.16 26.65 -7.06
CA TRP A 73 -4.59 26.87 -6.83
C TRP A 73 -5.13 28.06 -7.64
N ILE A 74 -4.42 29.20 -7.58
CA ILE A 74 -4.78 30.41 -8.33
C ILE A 74 -4.74 30.14 -9.84
N GLN A 75 -3.72 29.43 -10.33
CA GLN A 75 -3.61 29.08 -11.75
C GLN A 75 -4.77 28.18 -12.20
N GLU A 76 -5.06 27.12 -11.44
CA GLU A 76 -6.15 26.19 -11.75
C GLU A 76 -7.51 26.89 -11.76
N SER A 77 -7.76 27.82 -10.82
CA SER A 77 -9.02 28.59 -10.74
C SER A 77 -9.32 29.45 -11.97
N LYS A 78 -8.27 29.87 -12.70
CA LYS A 78 -8.38 30.72 -13.90
C LYS A 78 -8.40 29.91 -15.19
N SER A 79 -8.08 28.63 -15.14
CA SER A 79 -7.93 27.81 -16.34
C SER A 79 -9.28 27.42 -16.94
N LYS A 80 -9.43 27.59 -18.27
CA LYS A 80 -10.63 27.23 -19.02
C LYS A 80 -10.82 25.71 -19.18
N GLU A 81 -9.79 24.92 -18.89
CA GLU A 81 -9.79 23.47 -19.04
C GLU A 81 -10.82 22.77 -18.12
N TYR A 82 -11.09 23.35 -16.94
CA TYR A 82 -12.03 22.77 -15.96
C TYR A 82 -13.45 23.36 -16.02
N THR A 83 -13.66 24.46 -16.76
CA THR A 83 -14.99 25.06 -16.99
C THR A 83 -15.97 24.21 -17.82
N LYS A 84 -15.63 22.97 -18.17
CA LYS A 84 -16.43 22.10 -19.06
C LYS A 84 -17.64 21.42 -18.41
N ASN A 85 -17.69 21.30 -17.08
CA ASN A 85 -18.83 20.66 -16.40
C ASN A 85 -19.72 21.70 -15.72
N LYS A 86 -20.57 22.38 -16.51
CA LYS A 86 -21.63 23.23 -15.94
C LYS A 86 -22.56 22.38 -15.09
N VAL A 87 -22.65 22.73 -13.81
CA VAL A 87 -23.60 22.13 -12.85
C VAL A 87 -25.01 22.24 -13.44
N THR A 88 -25.75 21.14 -13.43
CA THR A 88 -27.11 21.10 -14.00
C THR A 88 -28.09 21.88 -13.12
N LYS A 89 -29.29 22.18 -13.65
CA LYS A 89 -30.35 22.81 -12.88
C LYS A 89 -30.78 21.98 -11.67
N ASN A 90 -30.83 20.65 -11.80
CA ASN A 90 -31.23 19.75 -10.71
C ASN A 90 -30.15 19.71 -9.61
N GLN A 91 -28.88 19.67 -9.99
CA GLN A 91 -27.75 19.74 -9.06
C GLN A 91 -27.75 21.07 -8.31
N LEU A 92 -27.94 22.21 -8.98
CA LEU A 92 -28.05 23.53 -8.33
C LEU A 92 -29.25 23.61 -7.37
N LEU A 93 -30.40 23.03 -7.75
CA LEU A 93 -31.58 22.99 -6.89
C LEU A 93 -31.35 22.11 -5.65
N TYR A 94 -30.62 21.02 -5.79
CA TYR A 94 -30.23 20.18 -4.66
C TYR A 94 -29.30 20.95 -3.71
N LEU A 95 -28.24 21.57 -4.23
CA LEU A 95 -27.27 22.32 -3.43
C LEU A 95 -27.90 23.52 -2.73
N SER A 96 -28.78 24.27 -3.39
CA SER A 96 -29.47 25.42 -2.77
C SER A 96 -30.39 25.03 -1.62
N ARG A 97 -30.88 23.78 -1.57
CA ARG A 97 -31.66 23.27 -0.43
C ARG A 97 -30.80 22.89 0.77
N LEU A 98 -29.50 22.67 0.57
CA LEU A 98 -28.55 22.36 1.63
C LEU A 98 -27.97 23.61 2.30
N GLU A 99 -28.01 24.76 1.62
CA GLU A 99 -27.43 26.01 2.09
C GLU A 99 -28.07 26.48 3.42
N THR A 100 -27.23 26.98 4.33
CA THR A 100 -27.65 27.38 5.66
C THR A 100 -28.52 28.64 5.62
N LYS A 101 -29.64 28.62 6.34
CA LYS A 101 -30.52 29.79 6.49
C LYS A 101 -30.10 30.58 7.73
N HIS A 102 -29.62 31.82 7.57
CA HIS A 102 -29.31 32.67 8.73
C HIS A 102 -30.59 33.18 9.41
N ILE A 103 -30.94 32.53 10.52
CA ILE A 103 -32.14 32.75 11.32
C ILE A 103 -32.15 34.20 11.83
N SER A 104 -31.04 34.71 12.38
CA SER A 104 -30.94 36.10 12.86
C SER A 104 -31.39 37.15 11.83
N LYS A 105 -31.05 36.97 10.55
CA LYS A 105 -31.45 37.86 9.45
C LYS A 105 -32.91 37.73 9.04
N ILE A 106 -33.49 36.54 9.17
CA ILE A 106 -34.92 36.28 8.88
C ILE A 106 -35.82 36.83 10.00
N PHE A 107 -35.34 36.78 11.25
CA PHE A 107 -36.13 37.12 12.43
C PHE A 107 -35.90 38.53 13.00
N TYR A 108 -34.99 39.34 12.42
CA TYR A 108 -34.91 40.79 12.74
C TYR A 108 -36.25 41.53 12.49
N ASN A 109 -37.16 40.93 11.71
CA ASN A 109 -38.50 41.44 11.42
C ASN A 109 -39.63 40.81 12.28
N LYS A 110 -39.35 39.92 13.23
CA LYS A 110 -40.37 39.34 14.14
C LYS A 110 -39.84 39.22 15.57
N THR A 111 -40.45 39.94 16.50
CA THR A 111 -40.21 39.85 17.95
C THR A 111 -40.42 38.41 18.45
N ARG A 112 -39.44 37.84 19.16
CA ARG A 112 -39.50 36.45 19.65
C ARG A 112 -39.74 36.37 21.15
N SER A 113 -40.53 35.37 21.57
CA SER A 113 -40.73 35.03 22.99
C SER A 113 -39.52 34.24 23.52
N ARG A 114 -39.25 34.32 24.84
CA ARG A 114 -38.18 33.54 25.52
C ARG A 114 -38.29 32.02 25.30
N ARG A 115 -39.48 31.50 24.98
CA ARG A 115 -39.75 30.06 24.80
C ARG A 115 -39.15 29.50 23.52
N ASP A 116 -39.19 30.27 22.43
CA ASP A 116 -38.71 29.83 21.12
C ASP A 116 -37.17 29.79 21.00
N LEU A 117 -36.48 30.63 21.79
CA LEU A 117 -35.02 30.59 21.96
C LEU A 117 -34.60 29.35 22.75
N TYR A 118 -35.34 29.01 23.80
CA TYR A 118 -35.11 27.84 24.65
C TYR A 118 -35.34 26.51 23.89
N ASP A 119 -36.40 26.41 23.10
CA ASP A 119 -36.71 25.20 22.31
C ASP A 119 -35.70 24.95 21.19
N ASN A 120 -35.13 26.00 20.59
CA ASN A 120 -34.05 25.86 19.61
C ASN A 120 -32.73 25.42 20.28
N PHE A 121 -32.44 25.90 21.49
CA PHE A 121 -31.23 25.51 22.22
C PHE A 121 -31.22 24.01 22.56
N LYS A 122 -32.40 23.42 22.83
CA LYS A 122 -32.57 21.97 23.05
C LYS A 122 -32.43 21.12 21.77
N LYS A 123 -32.55 21.70 20.58
CA LYS A 123 -32.46 20.99 19.28
C LYS A 123 -31.07 21.05 18.64
N ARG A 124 -30.15 21.80 19.23
CA ARG A 124 -28.79 21.98 18.71
C ARG A 124 -28.01 20.66 18.76
N LEU A 125 -27.35 20.32 17.66
CA LEU A 125 -26.57 19.11 17.53
C LEU A 125 -25.23 19.22 18.27
N ILE A 126 -24.65 18.10 18.68
CA ILE A 126 -23.35 18.06 19.36
C ILE A 126 -22.35 17.31 18.48
N ARG A 127 -21.42 18.04 17.86
CA ARG A 127 -20.29 17.48 17.14
C ARG A 127 -19.26 16.98 18.14
N LYS A 128 -19.03 15.67 18.15
CA LYS A 128 -18.09 14.97 19.03
C LYS A 128 -16.86 14.54 18.25
N GLU A 129 -15.77 14.22 18.96
CA GLU A 129 -14.63 13.53 18.35
C GLU A 129 -15.09 12.15 17.84
N TYR A 130 -14.55 11.70 16.71
CA TYR A 130 -15.01 10.50 16.01
C TYR A 130 -14.96 9.22 16.86
N ARG A 131 -13.98 9.10 17.75
CA ARG A 131 -13.85 8.00 18.72
C ARG A 131 -14.78 8.16 19.93
N MET A 132 -15.35 9.33 20.20
CA MET A 132 -16.37 9.53 21.24
C MET A 132 -17.77 9.11 20.78
N LEU A 133 -17.98 8.88 19.47
CA LEU A 133 -19.25 8.34 18.99
C LEU A 133 -19.46 6.95 19.57
N ASN A 134 -20.70 6.67 20.02
CA ASN A 134 -21.11 5.30 20.29
C ASN A 134 -21.29 4.53 18.97
N ASP A 135 -21.43 3.20 19.07
CA ASP A 135 -21.48 2.35 17.88
C ASP A 135 -22.67 2.65 16.98
N HIS A 136 -23.85 2.96 17.52
CA HIS A 136 -25.01 3.35 16.72
C HIS A 136 -24.85 4.72 16.04
N GLU A 137 -24.26 5.71 16.71
CA GLU A 137 -23.93 7.01 16.11
C GLU A 137 -22.96 6.85 14.94
N ARG A 138 -21.91 6.04 15.14
CA ARG A 138 -20.90 5.75 14.13
C ARG A 138 -21.45 4.96 12.94
N GLU A 139 -22.26 3.93 13.18
CA GLU A 139 -22.95 3.17 12.13
C GLU A 139 -23.88 4.05 11.28
N ARG A 140 -24.67 4.93 11.90
CA ARG A 140 -25.53 5.89 11.18
C ARG A 140 -24.72 6.84 10.30
N LEU A 141 -23.60 7.35 10.82
CA LEU A 141 -22.68 8.20 10.06
C LEU A 141 -22.12 7.45 8.84
N HIS A 142 -21.57 6.26 9.05
CA HIS A 142 -21.02 5.42 7.97
C HIS A 142 -22.07 5.08 6.93
N TYR A 143 -23.27 4.73 7.38
CA TYR A 143 -24.41 4.46 6.51
C TYR A 143 -24.75 5.70 5.67
N ALA A 144 -24.91 6.87 6.29
CA ALA A 144 -25.25 8.10 5.58
C ALA A 144 -24.17 8.50 4.54
N MET A 145 -22.89 8.43 4.90
CA MET A 145 -21.78 8.67 3.98
C MET A 145 -21.80 7.70 2.79
N ASN A 146 -21.99 6.40 3.05
CA ASN A 146 -22.12 5.40 2.00
C ASN A 146 -23.36 5.61 1.11
N GLN A 147 -24.46 6.12 1.65
CA GLN A 147 -25.64 6.48 0.86
C GLN A 147 -25.38 7.68 -0.05
N LEU A 148 -24.64 8.71 0.41
CA LEU A 148 -24.21 9.82 -0.45
C LEU A 148 -23.33 9.34 -1.61
N LYS A 149 -22.53 8.29 -1.38
CA LYS A 149 -21.70 7.68 -2.42
C LYS A 149 -22.46 6.77 -3.39
N LYS A 150 -23.69 6.38 -3.07
CA LYS A 150 -24.55 5.52 -3.91
C LYS A 150 -25.62 6.30 -4.67
N ARG A 151 -26.26 7.27 -4.02
CA ARG A 151 -27.34 8.07 -4.62
C ARG A 151 -26.75 9.03 -5.64
N MET A 152 -27.41 9.16 -6.79
CA MET A 152 -26.95 9.98 -7.90
C MET A 152 -27.98 11.05 -8.29
N ILE A 153 -27.49 12.18 -8.80
CA ILE A 153 -28.27 13.20 -9.51
C ILE A 153 -27.53 13.49 -10.82
N ASP A 154 -28.19 13.31 -11.96
CA ASP A 154 -27.60 13.51 -13.29
C ASP A 154 -26.24 12.78 -13.47
N ASN A 155 -26.21 11.49 -13.13
CA ASN A 155 -25.06 10.58 -13.26
C ASN A 155 -23.81 10.91 -12.41
N ILE A 156 -23.93 11.80 -11.43
CA ILE A 156 -22.89 12.01 -10.40
C ILE A 156 -23.43 11.65 -9.02
N THR A 157 -22.61 11.02 -8.18
CA THR A 157 -23.02 10.70 -6.81
C THR A 157 -23.18 11.99 -5.98
N LEU A 158 -24.07 11.98 -4.98
CA LEU A 158 -24.24 13.14 -4.11
C LEU A 158 -22.94 13.50 -3.38
N TRP A 159 -22.12 12.51 -3.04
CA TRP A 159 -20.78 12.72 -2.50
C TRP A 159 -19.89 13.45 -3.52
N ASP A 160 -19.79 12.94 -4.75
CA ASP A 160 -18.92 13.51 -5.77
C ASP A 160 -19.36 14.92 -6.18
N LEU A 161 -20.66 15.22 -6.11
CA LEU A 161 -21.19 16.57 -6.29
C LEU A 161 -20.65 17.55 -5.24
N HIS A 162 -20.52 17.12 -3.97
CA HIS A 162 -19.89 17.96 -2.93
C HIS A 162 -18.40 18.17 -3.17
N ILE A 163 -17.70 17.18 -3.73
CA ILE A 163 -16.29 17.34 -4.10
C ILE A 163 -16.13 18.47 -5.13
N LEU A 164 -17.03 18.54 -6.12
CA LEU A 164 -16.98 19.59 -7.17
C LEU A 164 -17.14 21.00 -6.60
N ILE A 165 -17.88 21.18 -5.50
CA ILE A 165 -18.04 22.49 -4.85
C ILE A 165 -16.68 23.03 -4.39
N HIS A 166 -15.80 22.15 -3.90
CA HIS A 166 -14.47 22.50 -3.42
C HIS A 166 -13.44 22.68 -4.55
N TYR A 167 -13.80 22.47 -5.83
CA TYR A 167 -12.82 22.66 -6.90
C TYR A 167 -12.40 24.13 -7.04
N PRO A 168 -11.16 24.41 -7.48
CA PRO A 168 -10.61 25.76 -7.53
C PRO A 168 -11.38 26.71 -8.45
N ASP A 169 -12.06 26.21 -9.49
CA ASP A 169 -12.92 26.99 -10.38
C ASP A 169 -14.29 27.31 -9.76
N SER A 170 -14.82 26.41 -8.93
CA SER A 170 -16.10 26.57 -8.23
C SER A 170 -15.98 27.41 -6.96
N ALA A 171 -14.90 27.22 -6.20
CA ALA A 171 -14.64 27.90 -4.93
C ALA A 171 -13.23 28.54 -4.89
N PRO A 172 -12.92 29.49 -5.79
CA PRO A 172 -11.59 30.09 -5.89
C PRO A 172 -11.12 30.80 -4.61
N GLY A 173 -12.05 31.27 -3.77
CA GLY A 173 -11.78 31.93 -2.49
C GLY A 173 -11.72 30.99 -1.27
N ALA A 174 -11.85 29.67 -1.43
CA ALA A 174 -11.88 28.72 -0.32
C ALA A 174 -10.53 28.62 0.43
N HIS A 175 -9.41 28.98 -0.19
CA HIS A 175 -8.06 28.81 0.35
C HIS A 175 -7.20 30.06 0.22
N TRP A 176 -6.16 30.14 1.04
CA TRP A 176 -5.07 31.11 0.98
C TRP A 176 -5.48 32.57 1.15
N GLY A 177 -6.52 32.80 1.97
CA GLY A 177 -7.01 34.13 2.29
C GLY A 177 -8.03 34.15 3.43
N ALA A 178 -8.57 35.34 3.71
CA ALA A 178 -9.42 35.58 4.87
C ALA A 178 -10.76 34.82 4.87
N ALA A 179 -11.18 34.28 3.72
CA ALA A 179 -12.41 33.50 3.61
C ALA A 179 -12.25 32.01 3.95
N PHE A 180 -11.04 31.51 4.19
CA PHE A 180 -10.77 30.08 4.41
C PHE A 180 -11.66 29.44 5.48
N LEU A 181 -11.64 29.98 6.69
CA LEU A 181 -12.43 29.50 7.83
C LEU A 181 -13.95 29.59 7.61
N PRO A 182 -14.52 30.77 7.27
CA PRO A 182 -15.96 30.89 7.05
C PRO A 182 -16.47 30.05 5.88
N TRP A 183 -15.69 29.91 4.80
CA TRP A 183 -16.05 29.07 3.66
C TRP A 183 -16.13 27.60 4.04
N HIS A 184 -15.10 27.06 4.72
CA HIS A 184 -15.10 25.66 5.13
C HIS A 184 -16.18 25.35 6.18
N ARG A 185 -16.52 26.30 7.06
CA ARG A 185 -17.63 26.17 8.00
C ARG A 185 -18.96 25.95 7.29
N GLU A 186 -19.29 26.77 6.30
CA GLU A 186 -20.53 26.60 5.54
C GLU A 186 -20.49 25.30 4.73
N PHE A 187 -19.35 24.97 4.11
CA PHE A 187 -19.19 23.72 3.36
C PHE A 187 -19.44 22.49 4.23
N LEU A 188 -18.90 22.45 5.45
CA LEU A 188 -19.18 21.40 6.43
C LEU A 188 -20.66 21.35 6.81
N LYS A 189 -21.31 22.50 6.93
CA LYS A 189 -22.72 22.55 7.32
C LYS A 189 -23.64 22.03 6.21
N GLN A 190 -23.37 22.37 4.95
CA GLN A 190 -24.09 21.79 3.81
C GLN A 190 -23.89 20.28 3.71
N PHE A 191 -22.66 19.80 3.93
CA PHE A 191 -22.37 18.37 3.96
C PHE A 191 -23.12 17.66 5.10
N GLU A 192 -23.16 18.24 6.31
CA GLU A 192 -23.95 17.72 7.43
C GLU A 192 -25.46 17.69 7.12
N ASN A 193 -25.99 18.72 6.44
CA ASN A 193 -27.39 18.73 5.99
C ASN A 193 -27.65 17.62 4.95
N ALA A 194 -26.69 17.34 4.06
CA ALA A 194 -26.79 16.24 3.10
C ALA A 194 -26.84 14.87 3.80
N LEU A 195 -26.02 14.66 4.83
CA LEU A 195 -26.08 13.46 5.67
C LEU A 195 -27.43 13.35 6.40
N GLN A 196 -27.97 14.46 6.89
CA GLN A 196 -29.25 14.50 7.61
C GLN A 196 -30.46 14.24 6.71
N ASN A 197 -30.37 14.57 5.43
CA ASN A 197 -31.37 14.17 4.45
C ASN A 197 -31.42 12.64 4.24
N ILE A 198 -30.37 11.91 4.64
CA ILE A 198 -30.37 10.44 4.69
C ILE A 198 -30.86 9.94 6.04
N ASP A 199 -30.29 10.45 7.13
CA ASP A 199 -30.71 10.16 8.50
C ASP A 199 -30.58 11.40 9.37
N SER A 200 -31.72 11.97 9.78
CA SER A 200 -31.80 13.24 10.51
C SER A 200 -31.12 13.24 11.88
N ARG A 201 -30.73 12.07 12.40
CA ARG A 201 -30.02 11.92 13.68
C ARG A 201 -28.50 12.00 13.52
N VAL A 202 -27.99 12.01 12.29
CA VAL A 202 -26.56 12.11 12.03
C VAL A 202 -26.07 13.51 12.40
N THR A 203 -24.98 13.55 13.15
CA THR A 203 -24.22 14.77 13.43
C THR A 203 -22.81 14.55 12.88
N LEU A 204 -22.23 15.56 12.24
CA LEU A 204 -20.88 15.46 11.70
C LEU A 204 -19.87 15.46 12.86
N PRO A 205 -19.09 14.38 13.07
CA PRO A 205 -18.03 14.42 14.07
C PRO A 205 -16.81 15.19 13.54
N TYR A 206 -15.81 15.33 14.40
CA TYR A 206 -14.49 15.81 14.02
C TYR A 206 -13.41 14.78 14.36
N TRP A 207 -12.25 14.87 13.70
CA TRP A 207 -11.08 14.05 14.00
C TRP A 207 -10.00 14.93 14.63
N ASP A 208 -9.78 14.75 15.93
CA ASP A 208 -8.69 15.40 16.65
C ASP A 208 -7.40 14.61 16.43
N SER A 209 -6.59 15.06 15.48
CA SER A 209 -5.32 14.41 15.14
C SER A 209 -4.23 14.63 16.19
N THR A 210 -4.43 15.52 17.18
CA THR A 210 -3.49 15.70 18.29
C THR A 210 -3.47 14.51 19.24
N LEU A 211 -4.56 13.72 19.27
CA LEU A 211 -4.63 12.45 20.01
C LEU A 211 -3.71 11.38 19.42
N ASP A 212 -3.34 11.51 18.15
CA ASP A 212 -2.57 10.54 17.39
C ASP A 212 -1.08 10.93 17.25
N HIS A 213 -0.78 12.23 17.23
CA HIS A 213 0.55 12.79 16.96
C HIS A 213 1.67 12.23 17.86
N GLY A 214 1.38 11.97 19.14
CA GLY A 214 2.37 11.53 20.13
C GLY A 214 2.51 10.02 20.31
N LEU A 215 1.97 9.20 19.39
CA LEU A 215 2.16 7.76 19.40
C LEU A 215 3.54 7.38 18.83
N PRO A 216 4.14 6.23 19.24
CA PRO A 216 5.37 5.72 18.63
C PRO A 216 5.26 5.62 17.11
N GLU A 217 4.09 5.20 16.64
CA GLU A 217 3.74 5.21 15.24
C GLU A 217 2.27 5.67 15.06
N PRO A 218 2.00 6.92 14.64
CA PRO A 218 0.63 7.42 14.51
C PRO A 218 -0.22 6.67 13.47
N SER A 219 0.40 5.97 12.51
CA SER A 219 -0.31 5.08 11.57
C SER A 219 -0.84 3.79 12.21
N ASP A 220 -0.38 3.45 13.42
CA ASP A 220 -0.91 2.33 14.23
C ASP A 220 -2.06 2.75 15.18
N SER A 221 -2.49 4.00 15.15
CA SER A 221 -3.68 4.44 15.87
C SER A 221 -4.92 3.64 15.46
N ILE A 222 -5.80 3.35 16.42
CA ILE A 222 -7.06 2.67 16.18
C ILE A 222 -7.96 3.38 15.15
N ILE A 223 -7.73 4.67 14.89
CA ILE A 223 -8.46 5.45 13.86
C ILE A 223 -8.27 4.89 12.44
N TRP A 224 -7.17 4.16 12.18
CA TRP A 224 -6.84 3.51 10.90
C TRP A 224 -7.23 2.03 10.86
N SER A 225 -8.14 1.61 11.76
CA SER A 225 -8.69 0.26 11.79
C SER A 225 -10.03 0.15 11.05
N ASP A 226 -10.48 -1.08 10.84
CA ASP A 226 -11.76 -1.43 10.21
C ASP A 226 -12.98 -0.77 10.91
N LYS A 227 -12.86 -0.40 12.18
CA LYS A 227 -13.95 0.26 12.92
C LYS A 227 -14.12 1.73 12.54
N PHE A 228 -13.08 2.37 11.99
CA PHE A 228 -13.01 3.81 11.76
C PHE A 228 -12.78 4.17 10.30
N PHE A 229 -11.62 4.67 9.90
CA PHE A 229 -11.38 5.05 8.51
C PHE A 229 -11.11 3.84 7.61
N GLY A 230 -10.80 2.67 8.17
CA GLY A 230 -10.19 1.56 7.45
C GLY A 230 -8.69 1.78 7.29
N ASN A 231 -8.03 0.84 6.60
CA ASN A 231 -6.58 0.85 6.42
C ASN A 231 -6.04 2.16 5.82
N GLY A 232 -4.86 2.59 6.29
CA GLY A 232 -4.18 3.83 5.89
C GLY A 232 -3.10 3.65 4.81
N ASN A 233 -2.77 2.40 4.46
CA ASN A 233 -1.65 2.00 3.61
C ASN A 233 -2.12 1.51 2.23
N GLY A 234 -2.16 2.40 1.24
CA GLY A 234 -2.48 2.05 -0.14
C GLY A 234 -3.97 2.08 -0.44
N TYR A 235 -4.47 1.04 -1.13
CA TYR A 235 -5.90 0.96 -1.47
C TYR A 235 -6.72 0.73 -0.20
N VAL A 236 -7.78 1.52 0.00
CA VAL A 236 -8.67 1.31 1.13
C VAL A 236 -9.56 0.09 0.86
N ARG A 237 -9.23 -1.02 1.50
CA ARG A 237 -9.87 -2.34 1.37
C ARG A 237 -10.58 -2.80 2.64
N THR A 238 -10.39 -2.09 3.75
CA THR A 238 -11.07 -2.38 5.00
C THR A 238 -11.89 -1.23 5.53
N GLY A 239 -12.72 -1.51 6.53
CA GLY A 239 -13.61 -0.55 7.17
C GLY A 239 -14.78 -0.06 6.32
N PRO A 240 -15.46 1.01 6.77
CA PRO A 240 -16.76 1.44 6.22
C PRO A 240 -16.67 2.06 4.82
N PHE A 241 -15.46 2.44 4.39
CA PHE A 241 -15.20 3.11 3.11
C PHE A 241 -14.41 2.26 2.12
N LYS A 242 -14.34 0.94 2.38
CA LYS A 242 -13.67 -0.01 1.49
C LYS A 242 -14.22 0.06 0.07
N ASP A 243 -13.33 -0.07 -0.91
CA ASP A 243 -13.64 -0.16 -2.33
C ASP A 243 -14.39 1.05 -2.92
N TRP A 244 -14.41 2.19 -2.22
CA TRP A 244 -14.99 3.43 -2.74
C TRP A 244 -14.31 3.83 -4.05
N THR A 245 -15.11 4.00 -5.10
CA THR A 245 -14.66 4.52 -6.39
C THR A 245 -14.61 6.04 -6.37
N THR A 246 -13.62 6.65 -7.02
CA THR A 246 -13.49 8.11 -7.10
C THR A 246 -13.96 8.63 -8.46
N ASN A 247 -14.46 9.86 -8.51
CA ASN A 247 -14.87 10.51 -9.77
C ASN A 247 -13.66 10.92 -10.63
N VAL A 248 -12.48 11.02 -10.03
CA VAL A 248 -11.21 11.36 -10.66
C VAL A 248 -10.15 10.30 -10.41
N PHE A 249 -9.14 10.25 -11.28
CA PHE A 249 -7.94 9.47 -11.00
C PHE A 249 -7.15 10.09 -9.84
N MET A 250 -6.51 9.24 -9.05
CA MET A 250 -5.58 9.67 -8.01
C MET A 250 -4.49 10.54 -8.65
N PRO A 251 -4.37 11.81 -8.24
CA PRO A 251 -3.37 12.68 -8.82
C PRO A 251 -1.96 12.29 -8.34
N LEU A 252 -0.95 12.60 -9.15
CA LEU A 252 0.47 12.32 -8.87
C LEU A 252 0.84 10.83 -8.79
N SER A 253 -0.11 9.92 -9.07
CA SER A 253 0.17 8.50 -9.24
C SER A 253 0.53 8.19 -10.68
N ASN A 254 1.60 7.42 -10.89
CA ASN A 254 1.95 6.88 -12.21
C ASN A 254 0.96 5.81 -12.68
N VAL A 255 0.20 5.23 -11.74
CA VAL A 255 -0.86 4.25 -12.01
C VAL A 255 -2.21 4.95 -11.99
N LYS A 256 -3.06 4.64 -12.96
CA LYS A 256 -4.44 5.18 -13.05
C LYS A 256 -5.34 4.57 -11.96
N ILE A 257 -5.28 5.13 -10.77
CA ILE A 257 -6.06 4.67 -9.61
C ILE A 257 -7.39 5.42 -9.56
N LYS A 258 -8.51 4.70 -9.57
CA LYS A 258 -9.88 5.28 -9.47
C LYS A 258 -10.64 4.77 -8.24
N LYS A 259 -9.89 4.42 -7.19
CA LYS A 259 -10.38 3.95 -5.91
C LYS A 259 -9.76 4.76 -4.79
N LEU A 260 -10.43 4.85 -3.64
CA LEU A 260 -9.91 5.53 -2.46
C LEU A 260 -8.55 4.94 -2.08
N TYR A 261 -7.57 5.83 -1.93
CA TYR A 261 -6.18 5.47 -1.74
C TYR A 261 -5.53 6.42 -0.73
N ARG A 262 -4.74 5.88 0.20
CA ARG A 262 -4.07 6.59 1.29
C ARG A 262 -2.59 6.25 1.40
N TYR A 263 -1.84 7.14 2.02
CA TYR A 263 -0.41 6.99 2.29
C TYR A 263 -0.12 7.54 3.69
N THR A 264 -0.75 6.94 4.72
CA THR A 264 -0.59 7.42 6.10
C THR A 264 0.83 7.21 6.60
N GLY A 265 1.31 8.15 7.42
CA GLY A 265 2.64 8.09 8.05
C GLY A 265 3.58 9.20 7.58
N GLY A 266 3.21 9.97 6.56
CA GLY A 266 4.02 11.06 6.00
C GLY A 266 5.37 10.59 5.42
N LYS A 267 6.09 11.51 4.79
CA LYS A 267 7.48 11.37 4.36
C LYS A 267 8.38 12.35 5.11
N GLY A 268 9.48 11.85 5.69
CA GLY A 268 10.44 12.69 6.41
C GLY A 268 9.80 13.39 7.62
N ASN A 269 9.79 14.72 7.63
CA ASN A 269 9.32 15.55 8.76
C ASN A 269 7.80 15.85 8.72
N GLU A 270 7.03 15.15 7.88
CA GLU A 270 5.57 15.30 7.80
C GLU A 270 4.92 14.67 9.02
N ARG A 271 4.03 15.42 9.68
CA ARG A 271 3.42 15.04 10.97
C ARG A 271 1.95 15.43 11.04
N LEU A 272 1.22 14.84 11.98
CA LEU A 272 -0.10 15.31 12.41
C LEU A 272 0.00 16.61 13.23
N LEU A 273 -1.15 17.27 13.46
CA LEU A 273 -1.23 18.42 14.37
C LEU A 273 -0.84 18.00 15.79
N SER A 274 -0.06 18.82 16.48
CA SER A 274 0.33 18.61 17.87
C SER A 274 -0.54 19.43 18.85
N PRO A 275 -0.52 19.13 20.15
CA PRO A 275 -1.13 20.00 21.15
C PRO A 275 -0.59 21.44 21.11
N ASP A 276 0.72 21.61 20.88
CA ASP A 276 1.36 22.93 20.76
C ASP A 276 0.81 23.74 19.59
N ASP A 277 0.43 23.08 18.49
CA ASP A 277 -0.21 23.72 17.34
C ASP A 277 -1.55 24.35 17.73
N VAL A 278 -2.35 23.60 18.50
CA VAL A 278 -3.65 24.08 19.01
C VAL A 278 -3.43 25.25 19.96
N ASP A 279 -2.49 25.14 20.88
CA ASP A 279 -2.15 26.21 21.82
C ASP A 279 -1.65 27.46 21.10
N TRP A 280 -0.86 27.30 20.03
CA TRP A 280 -0.41 28.40 19.18
C TRP A 280 -1.61 29.15 18.60
N ILE A 281 -2.64 28.44 18.12
CA ILE A 281 -3.85 29.04 17.54
C ILE A 281 -4.65 29.79 18.61
N LEU A 282 -4.89 29.16 19.76
CA LEU A 282 -5.71 29.74 20.83
C LEU A 282 -5.05 30.94 21.53
N LYS A 283 -3.73 31.08 21.41
CA LYS A 283 -2.97 32.24 21.92
C LYS A 283 -3.02 33.46 21.00
N ARG A 284 -3.61 33.39 19.80
CA ARG A 284 -3.81 34.58 18.94
C ARG A 284 -4.85 35.52 19.55
N ASP A 285 -4.84 36.79 19.14
CA ASP A 285 -5.73 37.80 19.69
C ASP A 285 -6.78 38.28 18.68
N HIS A 286 -6.46 38.30 17.38
CA HIS A 286 -7.36 38.77 16.34
C HIS A 286 -7.57 37.73 15.24
N TYR A 287 -8.75 37.73 14.62
CA TYR A 287 -9.07 36.87 13.48
C TYR A 287 -8.06 37.01 12.32
N SER A 288 -7.56 38.23 12.08
CA SER A 288 -6.54 38.48 11.05
C SER A 288 -5.30 37.60 11.22
N ASN A 289 -4.88 37.30 12.46
CA ASN A 289 -3.73 36.43 12.74
C ASN A 289 -3.96 34.95 12.36
N LEU A 290 -5.20 34.56 12.07
CA LEU A 290 -5.57 33.23 11.58
C LEU A 290 -5.83 33.23 10.06
N THR A 291 -5.42 34.29 9.35
CA THR A 291 -5.57 34.39 7.89
C THR A 291 -4.21 34.34 7.21
N PHE A 292 -4.12 33.63 6.08
CA PHE A 292 -2.86 33.40 5.37
C PHE A 292 -2.12 34.69 4.98
N CYS A 293 -2.85 35.77 4.74
CA CYS A 293 -2.33 37.06 4.29
C CYS A 293 -1.54 37.82 5.35
N HIS A 294 -1.93 37.62 6.60
CA HIS A 294 -1.27 38.21 7.74
C HIS A 294 -0.29 37.22 8.37
N ASP A 295 -0.69 35.96 8.51
CA ASP A 295 0.14 34.89 9.03
C ASP A 295 -0.10 33.60 8.24
N ARG A 296 0.92 33.18 7.49
CA ARG A 296 0.87 31.97 6.65
C ARG A 296 0.83 30.69 7.48
N THR A 297 1.11 30.77 8.78
CA THR A 297 1.32 29.60 9.65
C THR A 297 0.04 28.81 9.82
N PHE A 298 -1.12 29.42 10.09
CA PHE A 298 -2.35 28.69 10.42
C PHE A 298 -2.85 27.79 9.28
N GLU A 299 -3.07 28.34 8.09
CA GLU A 299 -3.53 27.53 6.95
C GLU A 299 -2.42 26.58 6.47
N SER A 300 -1.14 26.92 6.64
CA SER A 300 -0.10 25.92 6.40
C SER A 300 -0.22 24.75 7.41
N MET A 301 -0.42 25.07 8.69
CA MET A 301 -0.51 24.12 9.80
C MET A 301 -1.67 23.14 9.65
N HIS A 302 -2.86 23.58 9.21
CA HIS A 302 -3.95 22.62 8.92
C HIS A 302 -3.53 21.60 7.85
N GLY A 303 -2.76 22.05 6.85
CA GLY A 303 -2.20 21.21 5.78
C GLY A 303 -1.28 20.09 6.26
N LEU A 304 -0.80 20.12 7.51
CA LEU A 304 0.03 19.05 8.08
C LEU A 304 -0.69 17.70 8.06
N SER A 305 -1.95 17.66 8.51
CA SER A 305 -2.72 16.41 8.54
C SER A 305 -3.09 15.94 7.13
N HIS A 306 -3.35 16.85 6.19
CA HIS A 306 -3.56 16.54 4.78
C HIS A 306 -2.38 15.78 4.16
N VAL A 307 -1.19 16.34 4.37
CA VAL A 307 0.05 15.77 3.84
C VAL A 307 0.38 14.44 4.52
N TRP A 308 0.19 14.35 5.84
CA TRP A 308 0.49 13.14 6.61
C TRP A 308 -0.40 11.93 6.23
N VAL A 309 -1.70 12.16 5.97
CA VAL A 309 -2.60 11.09 5.47
C VAL A 309 -2.24 10.69 4.04
N GLY A 310 -1.73 11.64 3.25
CA GLY A 310 -1.28 11.40 1.89
C GLY A 310 -2.44 11.00 0.95
N GLY A 311 -2.13 10.31 -0.14
CA GLY A 311 -3.17 9.85 -1.07
C GLY A 311 -4.03 10.99 -1.64
N PHE A 312 -5.35 10.85 -1.58
CA PHE A 312 -6.27 11.94 -1.95
C PHE A 312 -6.16 13.15 -1.03
N MET A 313 -5.90 12.96 0.27
CA MET A 313 -5.77 14.05 1.24
C MET A 313 -4.60 14.99 0.92
N TYR A 314 -3.57 14.52 0.20
CA TYR A 314 -2.41 15.33 -0.19
C TYR A 314 -2.75 16.44 -1.20
N VAL A 315 -3.74 16.21 -2.07
CA VAL A 315 -4.01 17.09 -3.21
C VAL A 315 -5.28 17.90 -2.94
N ILE A 316 -5.10 19.19 -2.64
CA ILE A 316 -6.15 20.13 -2.21
C ILE A 316 -7.45 20.01 -3.03
N ARG A 317 -7.37 20.00 -4.36
CA ARG A 317 -8.54 19.92 -5.25
C ARG A 317 -9.42 18.68 -4.99
N VAL A 318 -8.81 17.54 -4.69
CA VAL A 318 -9.49 16.24 -4.66
C VAL A 318 -9.53 15.62 -3.26
N SER A 319 -8.99 16.29 -2.25
CA SER A 319 -8.95 15.83 -0.87
C SER A 319 -10.33 15.48 -0.29
N PRO A 320 -11.46 16.13 -0.67
CA PRO A 320 -12.78 15.71 -0.22
C PRO A 320 -13.24 14.33 -0.74
N ASN A 321 -12.47 13.65 -1.61
CA ASN A 321 -12.70 12.24 -1.92
C ASN A 321 -12.52 11.33 -0.70
N ASP A 322 -11.71 11.73 0.27
CA ASP A 322 -11.49 10.98 1.51
C ASP A 322 -12.41 11.49 2.62
N PRO A 323 -13.21 10.62 3.28
CA PRO A 323 -14.02 11.01 4.45
C PRO A 323 -13.24 11.68 5.59
N ALA A 324 -11.93 11.41 5.71
CA ALA A 324 -11.07 12.08 6.69
C ALA A 324 -11.03 13.61 6.50
N PHE A 325 -11.27 14.12 5.28
CA PHE A 325 -11.35 15.54 4.97
C PHE A 325 -12.37 16.27 5.86
N TYR A 326 -13.62 15.78 5.86
CA TYR A 326 -14.72 16.46 6.55
C TYR A 326 -14.52 16.45 8.07
N LEU A 327 -13.97 15.35 8.59
CA LEU A 327 -13.67 15.22 10.02
C LEU A 327 -12.46 16.08 10.43
N HIS A 328 -11.43 16.16 9.60
CA HIS A 328 -10.29 17.05 9.82
C HIS A 328 -10.74 18.52 9.84
N HIS A 329 -11.50 18.96 8.83
CA HIS A 329 -12.02 20.33 8.79
C HIS A 329 -13.03 20.60 9.92
N GLY A 330 -13.78 19.60 10.37
CA GLY A 330 -14.58 19.70 11.59
C GLY A 330 -13.74 20.01 12.83
N PHE A 331 -12.50 19.50 12.91
CA PHE A 331 -11.58 19.79 14.01
C PHE A 331 -10.96 21.18 13.85
N ILE A 332 -10.66 21.62 12.63
CA ILE A 332 -10.22 22.99 12.37
C ILE A 332 -11.32 24.00 12.76
N ASP A 333 -12.58 23.75 12.41
CA ASP A 333 -13.71 24.60 12.81
C ASP A 333 -13.93 24.58 14.33
N ASN A 334 -13.74 23.43 14.99
CA ASN A 334 -13.74 23.32 16.44
C ASN A 334 -12.70 24.25 17.10
N ILE A 335 -11.44 24.18 16.65
CA ILE A 335 -10.35 25.00 17.20
C ILE A 335 -10.64 26.48 16.96
N TRP A 336 -11.12 26.84 15.77
CA TRP A 336 -11.49 28.22 15.46
C TRP A 336 -12.64 28.70 16.34
N GLU A 337 -13.68 27.90 16.55
CA GLU A 337 -14.78 28.27 17.44
C GLU A 337 -14.32 28.45 18.89
N ARG A 338 -13.38 27.63 19.38
CA ARG A 338 -12.75 27.83 20.70
C ARG A 338 -11.99 29.15 20.77
N PHE A 339 -11.22 29.49 19.74
CA PHE A 339 -10.57 30.81 19.63
C PHE A 339 -11.60 31.94 19.70
N ARG A 340 -12.67 31.87 18.90
CA ARG A 340 -13.75 32.87 18.91
C ARG A 340 -14.37 33.01 20.29
N GLN A 341 -14.56 31.89 20.99
CA GLN A 341 -15.13 31.87 22.34
C GLN A 341 -14.23 32.51 23.40
N LEU A 342 -12.92 32.31 23.29
CA LEU A 342 -11.93 32.82 24.24
C LEU A 342 -11.50 34.27 23.98
N LYS A 343 -11.46 34.68 22.71
CA LYS A 343 -10.77 35.91 22.27
C LYS A 343 -11.68 36.99 21.73
N GLN A 344 -12.91 36.65 21.35
CA GLN A 344 -13.85 37.61 20.77
C GLN A 344 -15.12 37.71 21.60
N SER A 345 -15.59 38.93 21.82
CA SER A 345 -16.96 39.19 22.25
C SER A 345 -17.96 38.68 21.22
N ARG A 346 -19.21 38.48 21.63
CA ARG A 346 -20.28 38.00 20.75
C ARG A 346 -20.50 38.90 19.53
N ARG A 347 -20.27 40.21 19.65
CA ARG A 347 -20.34 41.17 18.54
C ARG A 347 -19.14 41.02 17.60
N GLU A 348 -17.92 41.00 18.14
CA GLU A 348 -16.70 40.86 17.33
C GLU A 348 -16.70 39.58 16.50
N ARG A 349 -17.28 38.51 17.04
CA ARG A 349 -17.46 37.24 16.32
C ARG A 349 -18.14 37.37 14.97
N GLU A 350 -19.01 38.37 14.78
CA GLU A 350 -19.78 38.55 13.53
C GLU A 350 -19.19 39.62 12.60
N ILE A 351 -18.35 40.53 13.13
CA ILE A 351 -17.89 41.70 12.38
C ILE A 351 -16.37 41.82 12.26
N GLN A 352 -15.60 41.14 13.12
CA GLN A 352 -14.14 41.22 13.09
C GLN A 352 -13.60 40.40 11.93
N TYR A 353 -13.16 41.10 10.89
CA TYR A 353 -12.61 40.54 9.66
C TYR A 353 -11.19 41.07 9.39
N ALA A 354 -10.43 40.40 8.53
CA ALA A 354 -9.08 40.84 8.19
C ALA A 354 -9.10 42.04 7.23
N GLU A 355 -8.25 43.03 7.46
CA GLU A 355 -8.08 44.18 6.56
C GLU A 355 -7.40 43.77 5.25
N ASN A 356 -6.29 43.02 5.34
CA ASN A 356 -5.63 42.42 4.19
C ASN A 356 -6.16 41.01 3.94
N THR A 357 -6.86 40.82 2.83
CA THR A 357 -7.59 39.58 2.53
C THR A 357 -6.95 38.70 1.45
N CYS A 358 -5.82 39.11 0.85
CA CYS A 358 -5.16 38.45 -0.29
C CYS A 358 -5.94 38.47 -1.61
N GLY A 359 -7.00 39.27 -1.72
CA GLY A 359 -7.69 39.50 -2.99
C GLY A 359 -9.20 39.67 -2.84
N ASP A 360 -9.84 40.08 -3.93
CA ASP A 360 -11.25 40.50 -3.93
C ASP A 360 -12.22 39.39 -3.53
N LEU A 361 -11.91 38.14 -3.88
CA LEU A 361 -12.74 36.97 -3.53
C LEU A 361 -12.77 36.68 -2.02
N HIS A 362 -11.82 37.23 -1.26
CA HIS A 362 -11.74 37.07 0.19
C HIS A 362 -12.26 38.29 0.95
N LEU A 363 -12.72 39.34 0.27
CA LEU A 363 -13.33 40.50 0.93
C LEU A 363 -14.58 40.05 1.73
N PRO A 364 -14.89 40.72 2.86
CA PRO A 364 -15.98 40.31 3.74
C PRO A 364 -17.33 40.24 3.02
N TYR A 365 -17.62 41.21 2.16
CA TYR A 365 -18.89 41.29 1.42
C TYR A 365 -18.83 40.65 0.02
N ALA A 366 -17.72 40.03 -0.36
CA ALA A 366 -17.67 39.24 -1.58
C ALA A 366 -18.50 37.96 -1.43
N GLN A 367 -19.07 37.50 -2.55
CA GLN A 367 -19.80 36.24 -2.58
C GLN A 367 -18.87 35.07 -2.20
N MET A 368 -19.32 34.27 -1.24
CA MET A 368 -18.70 33.02 -0.82
C MET A 368 -18.97 31.93 -1.86
N LYS A 369 -18.37 32.04 -3.05
CA LYS A 369 -18.65 31.15 -4.18
C LYS A 369 -18.42 29.67 -3.83
N PRO A 370 -19.29 28.75 -4.29
CA PRO A 370 -20.45 28.97 -5.15
C PRO A 370 -21.76 29.29 -4.38
N PHE A 371 -21.69 29.50 -3.07
CA PHE A 371 -22.85 29.75 -2.22
C PHE A 371 -23.46 31.14 -2.49
N SER A 372 -24.73 31.31 -2.13
CA SER A 372 -25.41 32.61 -2.22
C SER A 372 -25.00 33.58 -1.11
N LEU A 373 -24.32 33.07 -0.08
CA LEU A 373 -23.81 33.81 1.07
C LEU A 373 -22.61 34.69 0.72
N THR A 374 -22.33 35.68 1.57
CA THR A 374 -21.07 36.45 1.56
C THR A 374 -20.08 35.89 2.57
N ASN A 375 -18.78 36.18 2.44
CA ASN A 375 -17.77 35.65 3.36
C ASN A 375 -18.03 36.02 4.83
N ILE A 376 -18.55 37.23 5.08
CA ILE A 376 -18.91 37.69 6.42
C ILE A 376 -20.09 36.91 7.01
N ASP A 377 -20.96 36.32 6.19
CA ASP A 377 -22.07 35.48 6.69
C ASP A 377 -21.57 34.20 7.35
N GLY A 378 -20.43 33.67 6.90
CA GLY A 378 -19.75 32.54 7.54
C GLY A 378 -19.24 32.84 8.96
N LEU A 379 -19.18 34.12 9.36
CA LEU A 379 -18.89 34.55 10.72
C LEU A 379 -20.12 34.54 11.64
N SER A 380 -21.33 34.26 11.15
CA SER A 380 -22.54 34.36 11.98
C SER A 380 -22.45 33.47 13.24
N ASN A 381 -22.94 33.97 14.38
CA ASN A 381 -23.10 33.12 15.56
C ASN A 381 -24.25 32.11 15.39
N ASP A 382 -25.12 32.27 14.38
CA ASP A 382 -26.25 31.36 14.14
C ASP A 382 -25.81 29.90 14.01
N TYR A 383 -24.64 29.64 13.40
CA TYR A 383 -24.06 28.30 13.31
C TYR A 383 -23.99 27.62 14.67
N THR A 384 -23.47 28.33 15.69
CA THR A 384 -23.25 27.75 17.01
C THR A 384 -24.37 28.02 18.00
N ASP A 385 -25.24 28.99 17.75
CA ASP A 385 -26.42 29.25 18.56
C ASP A 385 -27.58 28.29 18.23
N TYR A 386 -27.79 27.97 16.95
CA TYR A 386 -28.99 27.26 16.50
C TYR A 386 -28.73 25.89 15.88
N TYR A 387 -27.57 25.67 15.24
CA TYR A 387 -27.36 24.46 14.45
C TYR A 387 -26.54 23.39 15.17
N TYR A 388 -25.35 23.74 15.64
CA TYR A 388 -24.47 22.76 16.30
C TYR A 388 -23.59 23.37 17.39
N THR A 389 -23.06 22.55 18.28
CA THR A 389 -21.97 22.91 19.19
C THR A 389 -20.96 21.79 19.22
N TYR A 390 -19.82 22.03 19.86
CA TYR A 390 -18.74 21.06 19.98
C TYR A 390 -18.65 20.51 21.39
N GLN A 391 -18.43 19.20 21.50
CA GLN A 391 -18.00 18.57 22.73
C GLN A 391 -16.52 18.22 22.60
N ASN A 392 -15.65 18.99 23.28
CA ASN A 392 -14.21 18.76 23.31
C ASN A 392 -13.86 17.52 24.13
N VAL A 393 -12.73 16.89 23.77
CA VAL A 393 -12.15 15.78 24.53
C VAL A 393 -11.67 16.30 25.89
N LYS A 394 -12.13 15.67 26.97
CA LYS A 394 -11.64 15.90 28.32
C LYS A 394 -10.37 15.08 28.52
N HIS A 395 -9.26 15.77 28.75
CA HIS A 395 -8.00 15.12 29.05
C HIS A 395 -7.94 14.69 30.52
N CYS A 396 -7.25 13.59 30.79
CA CYS A 396 -6.97 13.13 32.14
C CYS A 396 -6.04 14.10 32.88
N SER A 397 -5.89 13.91 34.20
CA SER A 397 -5.05 14.73 35.07
C SER A 397 -4.51 13.91 36.24
N PRO A 398 -3.55 14.41 37.02
CA PRO A 398 -3.06 13.70 38.21
C PRO A 398 -4.16 13.33 39.21
N SER A 399 -5.21 14.16 39.33
CA SER A 399 -6.36 13.91 40.21
C SER A 399 -7.46 13.06 39.56
N ASP A 400 -7.47 12.96 38.23
CA ASP A 400 -8.43 12.15 37.47
C ASP A 400 -7.73 11.43 36.30
N PRO A 401 -7.09 10.27 36.54
CA PRO A 401 -6.17 9.62 35.61
C PRO A 401 -6.85 8.83 34.49
N VAL A 402 -8.14 9.05 34.23
CA VAL A 402 -8.95 8.23 33.32
C VAL A 402 -9.56 9.08 32.20
N CYS A 403 -9.54 8.54 30.99
CA CYS A 403 -10.12 9.16 29.79
C CYS A 403 -11.54 8.63 29.52
N TYR A 404 -12.53 9.09 30.29
CA TYR A 404 -13.90 8.53 30.25
C TYR A 404 -14.67 8.78 28.95
N ASP A 405 -14.25 9.77 28.16
CA ASP A 405 -14.98 10.19 26.96
C ASP A 405 -15.02 9.11 25.85
N SER A 406 -14.09 8.14 25.88
CA SER A 406 -14.06 7.06 24.89
C SER A 406 -13.25 5.85 25.35
N PRO A 407 -13.71 4.61 25.07
CA PRO A 407 -12.90 3.40 25.30
C PRO A 407 -11.70 3.29 24.34
N TYR A 408 -11.60 4.19 23.35
CA TYR A 408 -10.49 4.26 22.40
C TYR A 408 -9.38 5.21 22.84
N TYR A 409 -9.48 5.77 24.06
CA TYR A 409 -8.46 6.63 24.62
C TYR A 409 -7.78 5.97 25.79
N TRP A 410 -6.55 6.41 26.04
CA TRP A 410 -5.80 6.07 27.22
C TRP A 410 -5.12 7.32 27.77
N CYS A 411 -4.86 7.35 29.08
CA CYS A 411 -4.22 8.48 29.73
C CYS A 411 -2.70 8.34 29.67
N ASP A 412 -2.04 9.22 28.92
CA ASP A 412 -0.59 9.38 29.00
C ASP A 412 -0.24 10.09 30.30
N LYS A 413 0.37 9.35 31.23
CA LYS A 413 0.72 9.86 32.57
C LYS A 413 1.93 10.78 32.57
N ASN A 414 2.72 10.81 31.49
CA ASN A 414 3.85 11.73 31.37
C ASN A 414 3.36 13.13 31.02
N GLU A 415 2.40 13.22 30.10
CA GLU A 415 1.82 14.49 29.65
C GLU A 415 0.53 14.87 30.39
N TRP A 416 -0.08 13.92 31.11
CA TRP A 416 -1.44 14.01 31.64
C TRP A 416 -2.43 14.42 30.57
N ARG A 417 -2.42 13.68 29.45
CA ARG A 417 -3.30 13.90 28.30
C ARG A 417 -3.83 12.60 27.77
N CYS A 418 -5.13 12.60 27.44
CA CYS A 418 -5.71 11.50 26.67
C CYS A 418 -5.07 11.40 25.28
N LYS A 419 -4.65 10.19 24.90
CA LYS A 419 -4.14 9.83 23.57
C LYS A 419 -4.97 8.71 22.98
N SER A 420 -4.91 8.54 21.66
CA SER A 420 -5.56 7.44 20.95
C SER A 420 -4.94 6.11 21.34
N LYS A 421 -5.75 5.07 21.52
CA LYS A 421 -5.26 3.70 21.69
C LYS A 421 -4.69 3.15 20.38
N ILE A 422 -3.75 2.23 20.53
CA ILE A 422 -3.03 1.58 19.44
C ILE A 422 -3.75 0.27 19.08
N GLN A 423 -3.87 -0.02 17.79
CA GLN A 423 -4.50 -1.25 17.32
C GLN A 423 -3.64 -2.50 17.62
N LEU A 424 -4.26 -3.68 17.63
CA LEU A 424 -3.55 -4.95 17.80
C LEU A 424 -2.43 -5.11 16.75
N GLY A 425 -1.25 -5.55 17.17
CA GLY A 425 -0.05 -5.66 16.34
C GLY A 425 0.73 -4.35 16.11
N GLY A 426 0.18 -3.20 16.53
CA GLY A 426 0.80 -1.89 16.39
C GLY A 426 1.97 -1.66 17.34
N ASN A 427 2.82 -0.69 17.00
CA ASN A 427 4.00 -0.33 17.77
C ASN A 427 3.63 0.46 19.04
N CYS A 428 3.93 -0.12 20.21
CA CYS A 428 3.75 0.49 21.53
C CYS A 428 5.08 0.62 22.30
N SER A 429 6.21 0.65 21.60
CA SER A 429 7.54 0.79 22.22
C SER A 429 7.57 1.96 23.21
N SER A 430 8.12 1.71 24.40
CA SER A 430 8.19 2.66 25.52
C SER A 430 6.85 2.96 26.21
N LEU A 431 5.81 2.19 25.93
CA LEU A 431 4.48 2.30 26.56
C LEU A 431 4.10 1.03 27.36
N GLU A 432 5.08 0.19 27.70
CA GLU A 432 4.89 -0.99 28.54
C GLU A 432 4.29 -0.62 29.91
N GLY A 433 3.32 -1.41 30.36
CA GLY A 433 2.59 -1.16 31.61
C GLY A 433 1.57 -0.02 31.55
N GLN A 434 1.46 0.69 30.42
CA GLN A 434 0.41 1.67 30.17
C GLN A 434 -0.77 1.01 29.43
N ASP A 435 -1.98 1.52 29.62
CA ASP A 435 -3.19 1.03 28.94
C ASP A 435 -3.28 1.54 27.49
N SER A 436 -2.16 1.57 26.76
CA SER A 436 -2.03 2.21 25.44
C SER A 436 -2.64 1.40 24.30
N CYS A 437 -2.83 0.09 24.48
CA CYS A 437 -3.35 -0.81 23.45
C CYS A 437 -4.87 -1.01 23.56
N TYR A 438 -5.55 -1.16 22.43
CA TYR A 438 -6.99 -1.43 22.39
C TYR A 438 -7.28 -2.94 22.49
N ASN A 439 -8.05 -3.34 23.51
CA ASN A 439 -8.40 -4.75 23.79
C ASN A 439 -7.20 -5.70 23.85
N SER A 440 -6.02 -5.19 24.19
CA SER A 440 -4.76 -5.94 24.25
C SER A 440 -3.78 -5.22 25.19
N MET A 441 -2.58 -5.78 25.39
CA MET A 441 -1.55 -5.19 26.25
C MET A 441 -0.27 -4.91 25.45
N CYS A 442 0.52 -3.93 25.89
CA CYS A 442 1.82 -3.69 25.29
C CYS A 442 2.84 -4.70 25.83
N PHE A 443 3.38 -5.54 24.94
CA PHE A 443 4.39 -6.53 25.29
C PHE A 443 5.49 -6.55 24.21
N ASN A 444 6.75 -6.42 24.64
CA ASN A 444 7.91 -6.31 23.75
C ASN A 444 7.73 -5.26 22.64
N GLY A 445 7.26 -4.06 23.00
CA GLY A 445 7.02 -2.96 22.06
C GLY A 445 5.89 -3.16 21.05
N LYS A 446 5.07 -4.23 21.17
CA LYS A 446 3.90 -4.46 20.29
C LYS A 446 2.62 -4.72 21.08
N CYS A 447 1.49 -4.22 20.59
CA CYS A 447 0.19 -4.52 21.16
C CYS A 447 -0.22 -5.97 20.87
N GLN A 448 -0.32 -6.79 21.90
CA GLN A 448 -0.59 -8.24 21.80
C GLN A 448 -1.65 -8.67 22.82
N THR A 449 -2.44 -9.68 22.50
CA THR A 449 -3.37 -10.29 23.47
C THR A 449 -2.57 -11.15 24.45
N SER A 450 -2.99 -11.22 25.72
CA SER A 450 -2.40 -12.17 26.67
C SER A 450 -2.54 -13.60 26.10
N SER A 451 -1.51 -14.42 26.28
CA SER A 451 -1.44 -15.84 25.88
C SER A 451 -2.58 -16.72 26.43
N THR A 452 -3.46 -16.16 27.25
CA THR A 452 -4.66 -16.79 27.84
C THR A 452 -5.95 -16.57 27.04
N PHE A 453 -5.98 -15.69 26.03
CA PHE A 453 -7.06 -15.75 25.05
C PHE A 453 -6.77 -16.91 24.09
N PRO A 454 -7.64 -17.93 24.08
CA PRO A 454 -7.38 -19.08 23.25
C PRO A 454 -7.51 -18.63 21.80
N TYR A 455 -6.41 -18.74 21.06
CA TYR A 455 -6.49 -19.03 19.64
C TYR A 455 -7.39 -20.28 19.35
N ASN A 456 -7.84 -21.02 20.38
CA ASN A 456 -8.73 -22.19 20.31
C ASN A 456 -10.13 -21.94 19.75
N ASN A 457 -10.55 -20.70 19.44
CA ASN A 457 -11.82 -20.45 18.73
C ASN A 457 -11.65 -20.04 17.26
N ILE A 458 -10.41 -19.91 16.76
CA ILE A 458 -10.17 -19.86 15.31
C ILE A 458 -9.89 -21.29 14.89
N GLU A 459 -10.94 -22.08 14.69
CA GLU A 459 -10.79 -23.35 13.99
C GLU A 459 -10.13 -23.05 12.63
N ARG A 460 -8.95 -23.64 12.42
CA ARG A 460 -8.30 -23.69 11.11
C ARG A 460 -9.16 -24.57 10.19
N LEU A 461 -10.23 -23.99 9.68
CA LEU A 461 -11.08 -24.63 8.67
C LEU A 461 -10.36 -24.54 7.32
N GLU A 462 -9.39 -25.41 7.11
CA GLU A 462 -8.79 -25.63 5.79
C GLU A 462 -9.72 -26.45 4.92
N LEU A 463 -10.80 -25.81 4.47
CA LEU A 463 -11.65 -26.33 3.41
C LEU A 463 -11.07 -25.91 2.05
N ILE A 464 -9.87 -26.40 1.73
CA ILE A 464 -9.28 -26.22 0.40
C ILE A 464 -9.83 -27.31 -0.52
N PRO A 465 -10.51 -26.97 -1.63
CA PRO A 465 -10.97 -27.97 -2.58
C PRO A 465 -9.81 -28.80 -3.13
N SER A 466 -10.03 -30.09 -3.41
CA SER A 466 -9.00 -30.98 -3.94
C SER A 466 -8.50 -30.61 -5.35
N ASN A 467 -9.25 -29.79 -6.09
CA ASN A 467 -8.99 -29.43 -7.48
C ASN A 467 -8.74 -27.92 -7.63
N VAL A 468 -7.60 -27.46 -7.12
CA VAL A 468 -7.15 -26.06 -7.21
C VAL A 468 -5.86 -25.92 -8.02
N LEU A 469 -5.59 -24.70 -8.46
CA LEU A 469 -4.28 -24.27 -8.92
C LEU A 469 -3.51 -23.69 -7.72
N TRP A 470 -2.21 -23.98 -7.64
CA TRP A 470 -1.34 -23.44 -6.61
C TRP A 470 -0.46 -22.35 -7.21
N GLY A 471 -0.59 -21.13 -6.70
CA GLY A 471 0.34 -20.02 -6.92
C GLY A 471 1.23 -19.79 -5.70
N LYS A 472 2.20 -18.88 -5.82
CA LYS A 472 3.15 -18.55 -4.76
C LYS A 472 3.27 -17.03 -4.57
N SER A 473 3.28 -16.59 -3.32
CA SER A 473 3.47 -15.20 -2.92
C SER A 473 4.26 -15.13 -1.60
N LEU A 474 4.46 -13.91 -1.08
CA LEU A 474 5.24 -13.62 0.10
C LEU A 474 4.45 -12.66 1.02
N LEU A 475 4.45 -12.96 2.31
CA LEU A 475 3.89 -12.13 3.38
C LEU A 475 5.00 -11.51 4.22
N LEU A 476 4.96 -10.19 4.35
CA LEU A 476 5.93 -9.39 5.11
C LEU A 476 5.25 -8.63 6.24
N ASP A 477 5.92 -8.52 7.38
CA ASP A 477 5.44 -7.82 8.56
C ASP A 477 5.69 -6.30 8.50
N ASN A 478 5.46 -5.62 9.63
CA ASN A 478 5.63 -4.17 9.77
C ASN A 478 7.09 -3.70 9.76
N GLU A 479 8.07 -4.60 9.69
CA GLU A 479 9.50 -4.30 9.56
C GLU A 479 10.04 -4.81 8.21
N ASN A 480 9.14 -5.13 7.27
CA ASN A 480 9.43 -5.80 6.00
C ASN A 480 10.17 -7.14 6.17
N LYS A 481 9.97 -7.83 7.31
CA LYS A 481 10.51 -9.17 7.56
C LYS A 481 9.48 -10.25 7.22
N PRO A 482 9.90 -11.46 6.85
CA PRO A 482 8.96 -12.50 6.48
C PRO A 482 8.15 -12.98 7.69
N ILE A 483 6.84 -13.07 7.54
CA ILE A 483 5.97 -13.61 8.59
C ILE A 483 6.12 -15.13 8.62
N THR A 484 6.10 -15.76 9.79
CA THR A 484 6.10 -17.23 9.92
C THR A 484 4.96 -17.74 10.81
N HIS A 485 4.16 -16.82 11.33
CA HIS A 485 3.13 -17.13 12.31
C HIS A 485 1.92 -17.81 11.65
N PRO A 486 1.46 -18.96 12.13
CA PRO A 486 0.50 -19.82 11.42
C PRO A 486 -0.88 -19.21 11.16
N TYR A 487 -1.22 -18.12 11.85
CA TYR A 487 -2.49 -17.40 11.66
C TYR A 487 -2.43 -16.29 10.59
N ALA A 488 -1.25 -16.01 10.04
CA ALA A 488 -1.15 -15.14 8.87
C ALA A 488 -1.73 -15.86 7.65
N GLN A 489 -2.56 -15.14 6.89
CA GLN A 489 -3.45 -15.74 5.91
C GLN A 489 -3.72 -14.85 4.72
N VAL A 490 -4.10 -15.46 3.60
CA VAL A 490 -4.64 -14.80 2.41
C VAL A 490 -5.97 -15.45 2.05
N ILE A 491 -7.02 -14.63 1.97
CA ILE A 491 -8.32 -15.07 1.47
C ILE A 491 -8.37 -14.82 -0.03
N ASN A 492 -8.62 -15.87 -0.81
CA ASN A 492 -8.65 -15.87 -2.27
C ASN A 492 -10.12 -15.94 -2.71
N VAL A 493 -10.60 -14.89 -3.38
CA VAL A 493 -12.01 -14.75 -3.77
C VAL A 493 -12.11 -14.50 -5.28
N ASP A 494 -12.91 -15.27 -6.00
CA ASP A 494 -13.21 -14.96 -7.40
C ASP A 494 -14.29 -13.88 -7.54
N ASP A 495 -14.38 -13.26 -8.71
CA ASP A 495 -15.32 -12.16 -8.96
C ASP A 495 -16.80 -12.58 -8.80
N ASP A 496 -17.12 -13.84 -9.07
CA ASP A 496 -18.48 -14.40 -8.95
C ASP A 496 -18.81 -14.93 -7.55
N TYR A 497 -17.86 -14.84 -6.60
CA TYR A 497 -17.98 -15.38 -5.24
C TYR A 497 -18.25 -16.89 -5.15
N ASN A 498 -18.02 -17.65 -6.23
CA ASN A 498 -18.13 -19.11 -6.27
C ASN A 498 -16.90 -19.80 -5.65
N PHE A 499 -15.78 -19.08 -5.55
CA PHE A 499 -14.54 -19.52 -4.96
C PHE A 499 -14.15 -18.57 -3.84
N ASN A 500 -14.11 -19.07 -2.60
CA ASN A 500 -13.70 -18.31 -1.43
C ASN A 500 -12.88 -19.22 -0.51
N VAL A 501 -11.56 -19.22 -0.70
CA VAL A 501 -10.64 -20.14 -0.03
C VAL A 501 -9.60 -19.35 0.76
N THR A 502 -9.44 -19.70 2.03
CA THR A 502 -8.41 -19.12 2.89
C THR A 502 -7.18 -20.02 2.89
N THR A 503 -6.02 -19.44 2.60
CA THR A 503 -4.73 -20.10 2.68
C THR A 503 -3.92 -19.52 3.83
N TYR A 504 -3.27 -20.39 4.60
CA TYR A 504 -2.42 -20.01 5.73
C TYR A 504 -0.94 -20.15 5.37
N ILE A 505 -0.10 -19.44 6.11
CA ILE A 505 1.35 -19.58 5.95
C ILE A 505 1.83 -20.95 6.44
N GLU A 506 2.83 -21.51 5.77
CA GLU A 506 3.42 -22.77 6.21
C GLU A 506 4.42 -22.53 7.36
N GLN A 507 4.34 -23.35 8.41
CA GLN A 507 5.19 -23.22 9.60
C GLN A 507 6.66 -23.58 9.32
N LYS A 508 6.91 -24.42 8.32
CA LYS A 508 8.26 -24.83 7.90
C LYS A 508 8.35 -24.76 6.38
N PRO A 509 9.14 -23.82 5.81
CA PRO A 509 9.42 -23.84 4.39
C PRO A 509 10.24 -25.10 4.04
N LYS A 510 10.09 -25.60 2.80
CA LYS A 510 10.96 -26.67 2.28
C LYS A 510 12.37 -26.12 2.02
N ASP A 511 13.37 -27.01 1.87
CA ASP A 511 14.81 -26.69 1.79
C ASP A 511 15.23 -25.58 0.78
N ILE A 512 14.39 -25.31 -0.23
CA ILE A 512 14.65 -24.34 -1.31
C ILE A 512 13.93 -23.01 -1.04
N GLU A 513 13.07 -22.92 -0.04
CA GLU A 513 12.19 -21.78 0.21
C GLU A 513 12.56 -20.97 1.44
N TYR A 514 12.05 -19.74 1.48
CA TYR A 514 12.26 -18.81 2.59
C TYR A 514 11.03 -18.74 3.48
N ASN A 515 11.27 -18.28 4.70
CA ASN A 515 10.22 -17.82 5.60
C ASN A 515 9.36 -16.75 4.88
N GLY A 516 8.08 -16.65 5.23
CA GLY A 516 7.16 -15.69 4.60
C GLY A 516 6.39 -16.22 3.40
N ILE A 517 6.80 -17.34 2.79
CA ILE A 517 6.15 -17.87 1.60
C ILE A 517 4.74 -18.35 1.94
N ILE A 518 3.77 -17.93 1.11
CA ILE A 518 2.39 -18.39 1.17
C ILE A 518 1.97 -18.94 -0.18
N TYR A 519 1.34 -20.12 -0.15
CA TYR A 519 0.79 -20.75 -1.33
C TYR A 519 -0.66 -20.33 -1.52
N LEU A 520 -0.93 -19.72 -2.67
CA LEU A 520 -2.25 -19.23 -3.02
C LEU A 520 -3.03 -20.37 -3.68
N ALA A 521 -4.17 -20.74 -3.10
CA ALA A 521 -5.11 -21.67 -3.70
C ALA A 521 -6.02 -20.87 -4.64
N LEU A 522 -6.04 -21.25 -5.92
CA LEU A 522 -6.68 -20.52 -7.00
C LEU A 522 -7.69 -21.42 -7.73
N PRO A 523 -8.77 -20.85 -8.28
CA PRO A 523 -9.76 -21.61 -9.01
C PRO A 523 -9.16 -22.21 -10.29
N LYS A 524 -9.52 -23.46 -10.59
CA LYS A 524 -9.14 -24.10 -11.85
C LYS A 524 -9.93 -23.49 -13.01
N ILE A 525 -9.21 -23.11 -14.06
CA ILE A 525 -9.81 -22.53 -15.27
C ILE A 525 -10.26 -23.68 -16.18
N SER A 526 -11.57 -23.83 -16.40
CA SER A 526 -12.16 -24.90 -17.22
C SER A 526 -12.71 -24.43 -18.56
N SER A 527 -12.84 -23.12 -18.79
CA SER A 527 -13.40 -22.53 -20.01
C SER A 527 -12.45 -21.52 -20.65
N SER A 528 -12.68 -21.13 -21.92
CA SER A 528 -11.92 -20.06 -22.59
C SER A 528 -12.09 -18.67 -21.98
N LEU A 529 -12.84 -18.54 -20.88
CA LEU A 529 -13.07 -17.30 -20.16
C LEU A 529 -11.96 -17.06 -19.13
N SER A 530 -11.57 -15.80 -18.97
CA SER A 530 -10.65 -15.39 -17.92
C SER A 530 -11.37 -15.32 -16.58
N THR A 531 -10.73 -15.78 -15.51
CA THR A 531 -11.24 -15.62 -14.14
C THR A 531 -10.36 -14.65 -13.37
N THR A 532 -10.96 -13.61 -12.78
CA THR A 532 -10.24 -12.70 -11.90
C THR A 532 -10.40 -13.15 -10.45
N VAL A 533 -9.29 -13.15 -9.73
CA VAL A 533 -9.20 -13.53 -8.32
C VAL A 533 -8.68 -12.33 -7.54
N THR A 534 -9.41 -11.94 -6.51
CA THR A 534 -9.05 -10.89 -5.54
C THR A 534 -8.52 -11.52 -4.25
N PHE A 535 -7.45 -10.96 -3.72
CA PHE A 535 -6.78 -11.39 -2.50
C PHE A 535 -7.07 -10.45 -1.34
N LYS A 536 -7.24 -11.01 -0.14
CA LYS A 536 -7.29 -10.27 1.13
C LYS A 536 -6.26 -10.86 2.07
N ALA A 537 -5.07 -10.26 2.07
CA ALA A 537 -3.96 -10.66 2.92
C ALA A 537 -4.08 -10.04 4.31
N LYS A 538 -3.82 -10.85 5.35
CA LYS A 538 -3.80 -10.43 6.75
C LYS A 538 -2.62 -11.02 7.51
N ASP A 539 -2.05 -10.24 8.42
CA ASP A 539 -1.06 -10.74 9.37
C ASP A 539 -1.73 -11.56 10.49
N GLN A 540 -0.93 -12.06 11.42
CA GLN A 540 -1.40 -12.83 12.56
C GLN A 540 -2.33 -12.06 13.52
N TYR A 541 -2.30 -10.73 13.46
CA TYR A 541 -3.15 -9.86 14.27
C TYR A 541 -4.44 -9.47 13.52
N GLY A 542 -4.62 -9.95 12.29
CA GLY A 542 -5.77 -9.64 11.44
C GLY A 542 -5.67 -8.29 10.72
N ARG A 543 -4.52 -7.61 10.77
CA ARG A 543 -4.29 -6.34 10.05
C ARG A 543 -4.15 -6.59 8.56
N TYR A 544 -4.67 -5.67 7.76
CA TYR A 544 -4.60 -5.74 6.31
C TYR A 544 -3.16 -5.57 5.79
N CYS A 545 -2.78 -6.42 4.83
CA CYS A 545 -1.50 -6.33 4.15
C CYS A 545 -1.70 -5.83 2.72
N GLN A 546 -1.06 -4.70 2.41
CA GLN A 546 -1.14 -4.07 1.11
C GLN A 546 -0.35 -4.88 0.07
N SER A 547 -0.96 -5.13 -1.08
CA SER A 547 -0.34 -5.78 -2.22
C SER A 547 0.60 -4.85 -2.99
N TYR A 548 1.74 -5.41 -3.35
CA TYR A 548 2.78 -4.83 -4.19
C TYR A 548 3.01 -5.76 -5.38
N CYS A 549 2.97 -5.23 -6.60
CA CYS A 549 3.19 -5.99 -7.82
C CYS A 549 4.51 -5.56 -8.45
N ILE A 550 5.32 -6.53 -8.87
CA ILE A 550 6.59 -6.23 -9.52
C ILE A 550 6.35 -5.70 -10.94
N ASN A 551 7.04 -4.62 -11.27
CA ASN A 551 7.14 -4.11 -12.62
C ASN A 551 8.38 -4.72 -13.27
N GLU A 552 8.18 -5.62 -14.25
CA GLU A 552 9.27 -6.33 -14.92
C GLU A 552 10.28 -5.40 -15.62
N THR A 553 9.84 -4.20 -16.02
CA THR A 553 10.68 -3.24 -16.76
C THR A 553 11.59 -2.45 -15.82
N THR A 554 11.03 -1.91 -14.73
CA THR A 554 11.80 -1.09 -13.77
C THR A 554 12.45 -1.94 -12.68
N GLN A 555 12.04 -3.20 -12.54
CA GLN A 555 12.41 -4.09 -11.44
C GLN A 555 12.04 -3.53 -10.06
N PHE A 556 11.00 -2.71 -9.95
CA PHE A 556 10.50 -2.21 -8.67
C PHE A 556 9.13 -2.79 -8.35
N TYR A 557 8.76 -2.76 -7.07
CA TYR A 557 7.40 -3.06 -6.66
C TYR A 557 6.54 -1.80 -6.61
N ASP A 558 5.41 -1.81 -7.31
CA ASP A 558 4.42 -0.76 -7.23
C ASP A 558 3.21 -1.23 -6.42
N VAL A 559 2.60 -0.33 -5.64
CA VAL A 559 1.33 -0.63 -4.97
C VAL A 559 0.28 -0.93 -6.04
N CYS A 560 -0.30 -2.12 -5.99
CA CYS A 560 -1.28 -2.60 -6.96
C CYS A 560 -2.58 -3.02 -6.30
N GLU A 561 -3.64 -3.17 -7.08
CA GLU A 561 -4.83 -3.86 -6.58
C GLU A 561 -4.47 -5.32 -6.29
N PRO A 562 -4.95 -5.91 -5.18
CA PRO A 562 -4.68 -7.30 -4.83
C PRO A 562 -5.54 -8.22 -5.71
N LYS A 563 -5.38 -8.17 -7.02
CA LYS A 563 -6.14 -9.01 -7.96
C LYS A 563 -5.25 -9.50 -9.08
N ILE A 564 -5.53 -10.70 -9.56
CA ILE A 564 -4.90 -11.28 -10.74
C ILE A 564 -5.96 -11.82 -11.67
N THR A 565 -5.64 -11.86 -12.96
CA THR A 565 -6.52 -12.45 -13.98
C THR A 565 -5.85 -13.73 -14.49
N LEU A 566 -6.53 -14.85 -14.29
CA LEU A 566 -6.14 -16.18 -14.74
C LEU A 566 -6.73 -16.43 -16.13
N LYS A 567 -5.90 -16.90 -17.08
CA LYS A 567 -6.28 -17.17 -18.48
C LYS A 567 -5.65 -18.50 -18.95
N ILE A 568 -6.32 -19.22 -19.85
CA ILE A 568 -5.81 -20.48 -20.44
C ILE A 568 -4.78 -20.23 -21.54
N ARG A 569 -4.99 -19.22 -22.40
CA ARG A 569 -4.13 -18.94 -23.57
C ARG A 569 -3.30 -17.68 -23.40
N LYS A 570 -2.18 -17.68 -24.13
CA LYS A 570 -1.04 -16.76 -24.10
C LYS A 570 -1.25 -15.52 -24.99
N ASP A 571 -2.37 -14.84 -24.85
CA ASP A 571 -2.60 -13.58 -25.55
C ASP A 571 -1.86 -12.45 -24.79
N MET A 572 -0.52 -12.47 -24.78
CA MET A 572 0.47 -11.49 -24.23
C MET A 572 0.21 -10.80 -22.86
N GLU A 573 -0.91 -11.03 -22.19
CA GLU A 573 -1.43 -10.34 -21.01
C GLU A 573 -2.00 -11.35 -19.99
N THR A 574 -1.32 -12.48 -19.81
CA THR A 574 -1.94 -13.70 -19.26
C THR A 574 -1.20 -14.22 -18.05
N ALA A 575 -1.87 -14.11 -16.89
CA ALA A 575 -1.46 -14.48 -15.55
C ALA A 575 -0.03 -14.02 -15.18
N ASN A 576 0.02 -12.94 -14.41
CA ASN A 576 1.28 -12.39 -13.93
C ASN A 576 1.98 -13.28 -12.90
N ILE A 577 1.39 -14.42 -12.51
CA ILE A 577 1.96 -15.34 -11.52
C ILE A 577 2.13 -16.74 -12.12
N PRO A 578 3.21 -17.48 -11.82
CA PRO A 578 3.29 -18.91 -12.10
C PRO A 578 2.33 -19.70 -11.21
N TYR A 579 1.79 -20.80 -11.73
CA TYR A 579 0.92 -21.69 -10.99
C TYR A 579 1.04 -23.16 -11.44
N THR A 580 0.72 -24.11 -10.55
CA THR A 580 0.76 -25.56 -10.83
C THR A 580 -0.50 -26.29 -10.35
N HIS A 581 -0.81 -27.44 -10.94
CA HIS A 581 -1.82 -28.37 -10.42
C HIS A 581 -1.30 -29.29 -9.31
N SER A 582 0.02 -29.48 -9.21
CA SER A 582 0.63 -30.43 -8.28
C SER A 582 1.02 -29.74 -6.97
N TYR A 583 0.48 -30.27 -5.88
CA TYR A 583 0.83 -29.86 -4.51
C TYR A 583 2.33 -29.97 -4.20
N ILE A 584 3.02 -30.93 -4.82
CA ILE A 584 4.47 -31.13 -4.62
C ILE A 584 5.26 -30.06 -5.36
N SER A 585 4.90 -29.79 -6.62
CA SER A 585 5.66 -28.88 -7.48
C SER A 585 5.55 -27.39 -7.11
N ARG A 586 4.56 -27.00 -6.30
CA ARG A 586 4.28 -25.58 -5.99
C ARG A 586 5.43 -24.89 -5.27
N SER A 587 6.25 -25.63 -4.51
CA SER A 587 7.44 -25.10 -3.83
C SER A 587 8.54 -24.63 -4.78
N TYR A 588 8.48 -25.05 -6.04
CA TYR A 588 9.49 -24.76 -7.06
C TYR A 588 9.01 -23.76 -8.12
N LEU A 589 7.85 -23.14 -7.91
CA LEU A 589 7.41 -22.02 -8.74
C LEU A 589 8.38 -20.84 -8.61
N ASN A 590 8.68 -20.18 -9.73
CA ASN A 590 9.69 -19.12 -9.84
C ASN A 590 11.15 -19.60 -9.67
N VAL A 591 11.41 -20.90 -9.86
CA VAL A 591 12.76 -21.48 -9.75
C VAL A 591 13.17 -22.07 -11.10
N ASP A 592 14.42 -21.83 -11.49
CA ASP A 592 15.05 -22.52 -12.61
C ASP A 592 15.77 -23.78 -12.11
N LEU A 593 15.05 -24.91 -12.05
CA LEU A 593 15.65 -26.21 -11.70
C LEU A 593 16.42 -26.83 -12.88
N SER A 594 16.48 -26.17 -14.04
CA SER A 594 17.35 -26.56 -15.14
C SER A 594 18.77 -26.04 -14.98
N ALA A 595 18.98 -25.06 -14.08
CA ALA A 595 20.27 -24.46 -13.81
C ALA A 595 21.03 -25.16 -12.68
N HIS A 596 22.36 -25.07 -12.74
CA HIS A 596 23.24 -25.58 -11.72
C HIS A 596 23.02 -24.88 -10.34
N PRO A 597 23.04 -25.58 -9.18
CA PRO A 597 22.76 -25.04 -7.85
C PRO A 597 23.54 -23.78 -7.49
N SER A 598 24.81 -23.69 -7.88
CA SER A 598 25.66 -22.50 -7.64
C SER A 598 25.19 -21.22 -8.35
N ILE A 599 24.31 -21.33 -9.36
CA ILE A 599 23.73 -20.20 -10.10
C ILE A 599 22.20 -20.20 -10.06
N LEU A 600 21.60 -21.05 -9.23
CA LEU A 600 20.15 -21.14 -9.09
C LEU A 600 19.61 -19.80 -8.57
N ARG A 601 18.62 -19.24 -9.27
CA ARG A 601 17.98 -17.97 -8.91
C ARG A 601 16.50 -18.21 -8.62
N ILE A 602 16.07 -17.87 -7.42
CA ILE A 602 14.64 -17.70 -7.14
C ILE A 602 14.24 -16.31 -7.62
N MET A 603 13.28 -16.26 -8.54
CA MET A 603 12.72 -14.99 -8.94
C MET A 603 11.73 -14.49 -7.86
N PRO A 604 11.73 -13.17 -7.58
CA PRO A 604 10.73 -12.58 -6.72
C PRO A 604 9.32 -12.91 -7.22
N PRO A 605 8.37 -13.26 -6.33
CA PRO A 605 7.00 -13.51 -6.73
C PRO A 605 6.41 -12.21 -7.29
N TYR A 606 5.52 -12.35 -8.27
CA TYR A 606 4.96 -11.17 -8.91
C TYR A 606 4.19 -10.27 -7.95
N ILE A 607 3.46 -10.86 -7.00
CA ILE A 607 2.74 -10.14 -5.95
C ILE A 607 3.33 -10.47 -4.58
N VAL A 608 3.56 -9.44 -3.78
CA VAL A 608 4.01 -9.50 -2.39
C VAL A 608 3.00 -8.73 -1.53
N PHE A 609 2.71 -9.24 -0.34
CA PHE A 609 1.81 -8.60 0.61
C PHE A 609 2.63 -8.06 1.79
N SER A 610 2.62 -6.75 1.99
CA SER A 610 3.27 -6.11 3.13
C SER A 610 2.24 -5.60 4.12
N CYS A 611 2.34 -6.05 5.37
CA CYS A 611 1.48 -5.67 6.48
C CYS A 611 2.00 -4.41 7.20
N HIS A 612 2.90 -3.68 6.54
CA HIS A 612 3.45 -2.44 7.06
C HIS A 612 2.37 -1.34 7.14
N SER A 613 2.29 -0.65 8.28
CA SER A 613 1.28 0.38 8.56
C SER A 613 1.42 1.62 7.67
N LYS A 614 2.64 1.85 7.17
CA LYS A 614 2.97 2.79 6.09
C LYS A 614 3.20 2.05 4.77
N VAL A 615 3.03 2.76 3.66
CA VAL A 615 3.39 2.24 2.34
C VAL A 615 4.92 2.33 2.17
N THR A 616 5.57 1.19 2.04
CA THR A 616 7.00 1.02 1.74
C THR A 616 7.36 1.51 0.33
N ASP A 617 8.58 2.02 0.17
CA ASP A 617 9.14 2.36 -1.14
C ASP A 617 9.33 1.11 -2.02
N GLY A 618 9.05 1.26 -3.31
CA GLY A 618 9.05 0.14 -4.26
C GLY A 618 10.42 -0.46 -4.54
N GLN A 619 11.46 0.37 -4.54
CA GLN A 619 12.85 -0.06 -4.74
C GLN A 619 13.39 -0.73 -3.48
N GLU A 620 13.09 -0.16 -2.31
CA GLU A 620 13.41 -0.78 -1.02
C GLU A 620 12.77 -2.17 -0.90
N MET A 621 11.48 -2.28 -1.21
CA MET A 621 10.75 -3.54 -1.22
C MET A 621 11.41 -4.58 -2.14
N PHE A 622 11.79 -4.17 -3.35
CA PHE A 622 12.46 -5.08 -4.29
C PHE A 622 13.80 -5.58 -3.76
N ASN A 623 14.63 -4.70 -3.19
CA ASN A 623 15.91 -5.08 -2.63
C ASN A 623 15.76 -6.03 -1.45
N THR A 624 14.77 -5.77 -0.58
CA THR A 624 14.43 -6.65 0.56
C THR A 624 14.07 -8.05 0.07
N VAL A 625 13.13 -8.17 -0.88
CA VAL A 625 12.71 -9.48 -1.42
C VAL A 625 13.86 -10.18 -2.15
N LYS A 626 14.64 -9.45 -2.96
CA LYS A 626 15.78 -10.00 -3.71
C LYS A 626 16.87 -10.54 -2.79
N ASN A 627 17.18 -9.83 -1.70
CA ASN A 627 18.20 -10.26 -0.74
C ASN A 627 17.76 -11.48 0.07
N MET A 628 16.46 -11.61 0.34
CA MET A 628 15.92 -12.83 0.94
C MET A 628 16.14 -14.05 0.04
N MET A 629 16.18 -13.88 -1.28
CA MET A 629 16.14 -14.98 -2.25
C MET A 629 17.49 -15.54 -2.71
N GLN A 630 18.54 -15.38 -1.89
CA GLN A 630 19.89 -15.88 -2.19
C GLN A 630 20.15 -17.28 -1.57
N PHE A 631 20.68 -18.23 -2.37
CA PHE A 631 20.98 -19.58 -1.91
C PHE A 631 22.28 -19.68 -1.12
N SER A 632 22.26 -20.55 -0.11
CA SER A 632 23.48 -21.16 0.46
C SER A 632 24.06 -22.20 -0.50
N LYS A 633 25.39 -22.37 -0.46
CA LYS A 633 26.09 -23.36 -1.27
C LYS A 633 25.64 -24.78 -0.86
N PRO A 634 25.45 -25.72 -1.81
CA PRO A 634 25.12 -27.11 -1.47
C PRO A 634 26.27 -27.72 -0.66
N LEU A 635 25.95 -28.32 0.49
CA LEU A 635 26.93 -28.90 1.42
C LEU A 635 26.97 -30.44 1.38
N ASP A 636 26.14 -31.07 0.55
CA ASP A 636 26.02 -32.53 0.50
C ASP A 636 27.22 -33.19 -0.20
N ASP A 637 27.59 -34.39 0.24
CA ASP A 637 28.73 -35.15 -0.28
C ASP A 637 28.56 -35.61 -1.74
N TYR A 638 27.33 -35.60 -2.23
CA TYR A 638 26.98 -36.07 -3.56
C TYR A 638 25.97 -35.15 -4.25
N VAL A 639 25.90 -35.31 -5.57
CA VAL A 639 24.96 -34.60 -6.44
C VAL A 639 24.31 -35.59 -7.39
N TRP A 640 23.12 -35.21 -7.88
CA TRP A 640 22.45 -35.94 -8.94
C TRP A 640 22.65 -35.22 -10.27
N PHE A 641 22.75 -35.97 -11.35
CA PHE A 641 22.68 -35.45 -12.72
C PHE A 641 21.86 -36.41 -13.59
N ARG A 642 21.50 -35.96 -14.79
CA ARG A 642 20.57 -36.70 -15.67
C ARG A 642 21.32 -37.39 -16.79
N VAL A 643 20.86 -38.59 -17.14
CA VAL A 643 21.31 -39.31 -18.33
C VAL A 643 20.10 -39.82 -19.07
N GLN A 644 20.06 -39.60 -20.38
CA GLN A 644 19.05 -40.22 -21.23
C GLN A 644 19.45 -41.66 -21.52
N PHE A 645 18.55 -42.61 -21.29
CA PHE A 645 18.71 -44.02 -21.52
C PHE A 645 17.61 -44.53 -22.46
N THR A 646 17.98 -45.31 -23.47
CA THR A 646 17.06 -45.93 -24.41
C THR A 646 17.55 -47.34 -24.70
N LEU A 647 16.62 -48.29 -24.80
CA LEU A 647 16.89 -49.69 -25.11
C LEU A 647 16.29 -50.02 -26.49
N ILE A 648 17.11 -50.43 -27.46
CA ILE A 648 16.70 -50.85 -28.80
C ILE A 648 16.35 -52.34 -28.72
N ASN A 649 15.06 -52.66 -28.84
CA ASN A 649 14.42 -53.99 -28.69
C ASN A 649 14.00 -54.34 -27.26
N GLU A 650 12.80 -53.90 -26.88
CA GLU A 650 12.16 -54.17 -25.57
C GLU A 650 11.88 -55.67 -25.30
N SER A 651 12.04 -56.57 -26.27
CA SER A 651 11.48 -57.93 -26.19
C SER A 651 12.37 -59.02 -25.56
N SER A 652 13.64 -58.75 -25.24
CA SER A 652 14.56 -59.79 -24.69
C SER A 652 15.27 -59.47 -23.37
N PHE A 653 15.18 -58.25 -22.86
CA PHE A 653 15.81 -57.86 -21.60
C PHE A 653 14.78 -57.65 -20.50
N ASP A 654 15.00 -58.31 -19.37
CA ASP A 654 14.23 -58.07 -18.15
C ASP A 654 14.67 -56.73 -17.53
N MET A 655 13.80 -55.72 -17.64
CA MET A 655 14.06 -54.36 -17.13
C MET A 655 14.35 -54.33 -15.63
N GLU A 656 13.88 -55.32 -14.85
CA GLU A 656 14.15 -55.40 -13.41
C GLU A 656 15.61 -55.77 -13.08
N LYS A 657 16.36 -56.27 -14.07
CA LYS A 657 17.74 -56.76 -13.93
C LYS A 657 18.79 -55.82 -14.51
N LEU A 658 18.39 -54.69 -15.07
CA LEU A 658 19.31 -53.66 -15.55
C LEU A 658 19.79 -52.77 -14.39
N MET A 659 21.10 -52.60 -14.29
CA MET A 659 21.74 -51.72 -13.31
C MET A 659 22.48 -50.59 -14.02
N VAL A 660 22.52 -49.41 -13.41
CA VAL A 660 23.44 -48.34 -13.78
C VAL A 660 24.62 -48.35 -12.80
N LYS A 661 25.83 -48.22 -13.32
CA LYS A 661 27.07 -48.14 -12.54
C LYS A 661 27.84 -46.88 -12.91
N VAL A 662 28.32 -46.17 -11.89
CA VAL A 662 29.08 -44.93 -12.01
C VAL A 662 30.42 -45.09 -11.33
N ILE A 663 31.47 -44.75 -12.07
CA ILE A 663 32.86 -44.82 -11.60
C ILE A 663 33.46 -43.43 -11.76
N ASP A 664 34.05 -42.89 -10.69
CA ASP A 664 34.90 -41.70 -10.78
C ASP A 664 36.24 -42.11 -11.41
N THR A 665 36.67 -41.40 -12.47
CA THR A 665 37.92 -41.75 -13.15
C THR A 665 39.16 -41.40 -12.34
N ASP A 666 39.04 -40.48 -11.39
CA ASP A 666 40.14 -39.98 -10.58
C ASP A 666 40.15 -40.59 -9.16
N ASP A 667 39.00 -41.09 -8.70
CA ASP A 667 38.86 -41.85 -7.46
C ASP A 667 38.31 -43.26 -7.71
N SER A 668 39.22 -44.24 -7.78
CA SER A 668 38.87 -45.64 -8.00
C SER A 668 38.06 -46.28 -6.86
N TYR A 669 37.96 -45.63 -5.70
CA TYR A 669 37.15 -46.09 -4.57
C TYR A 669 35.68 -45.66 -4.68
N TYR A 670 35.36 -44.62 -5.45
CA TYR A 670 33.98 -44.23 -5.67
C TYR A 670 33.33 -45.15 -6.69
N ASN A 671 32.40 -45.96 -6.20
CA ASN A 671 31.57 -46.84 -7.02
C ASN A 671 30.12 -46.77 -6.55
N TRP A 672 29.25 -46.22 -7.38
CA TRP A 672 27.81 -46.21 -7.14
C TRP A 672 27.10 -47.09 -8.17
N GLU A 673 26.24 -48.00 -7.69
CA GLU A 673 25.49 -48.94 -8.52
C GLU A 673 24.05 -49.03 -8.01
N GLU A 674 23.06 -48.96 -8.91
CA GLU A 674 21.65 -49.03 -8.55
C GLU A 674 20.79 -49.59 -9.70
N LYS A 675 19.62 -50.15 -9.38
CA LYS A 675 18.66 -50.64 -10.37
C LYS A 675 18.11 -49.50 -11.22
N ILE A 676 18.10 -49.65 -12.55
CA ILE A 676 17.53 -48.63 -13.47
C ILE A 676 16.11 -48.25 -13.07
N GLN A 677 15.28 -49.22 -12.69
CA GLN A 677 13.88 -48.97 -12.31
C GLN A 677 13.71 -48.05 -11.10
N LYS A 678 14.67 -48.03 -10.16
CA LYS A 678 14.60 -47.13 -8.99
C LYS A 678 15.01 -45.70 -9.33
N VAL A 679 15.90 -45.53 -10.29
CA VAL A 679 16.47 -44.23 -10.66
C VAL A 679 15.83 -43.64 -11.91
N LYS A 680 14.86 -44.35 -12.50
CA LYS A 680 14.11 -43.92 -13.67
C LYS A 680 13.18 -42.75 -13.30
N SER A 681 13.14 -41.74 -14.15
CA SER A 681 12.18 -40.65 -13.98
C SER A 681 10.74 -41.17 -14.15
N PRO A 682 9.83 -40.85 -13.23
CA PRO A 682 8.41 -41.17 -13.34
C PRO A 682 7.69 -40.26 -14.33
N MET A 683 8.30 -39.12 -14.71
CA MET A 683 7.72 -38.20 -15.70
C MET A 683 8.17 -38.54 -17.13
N GLU A 684 9.44 -38.96 -17.31
CA GLU A 684 10.00 -39.31 -18.61
C GLU A 684 10.71 -40.66 -18.56
N SER A 685 10.15 -41.66 -19.24
CA SER A 685 10.61 -43.04 -19.16
C SER A 685 11.99 -43.32 -19.77
N ASN A 686 12.56 -42.37 -20.49
CA ASN A 686 13.88 -42.45 -21.12
C ASN A 686 14.96 -41.72 -20.31
N ILE A 687 14.68 -41.26 -19.08
CA ILE A 687 15.64 -40.54 -18.25
C ILE A 687 15.89 -41.31 -16.96
N ILE A 688 17.17 -41.38 -16.59
CA ILE A 688 17.63 -41.92 -15.31
C ILE A 688 18.41 -40.85 -14.55
N PHE A 689 18.26 -40.84 -13.22
CA PHE A 689 19.02 -39.99 -12.31
C PHE A 689 20.26 -40.73 -11.83
N VAL A 690 21.41 -40.07 -11.93
CA VAL A 690 22.71 -40.68 -11.69
C VAL A 690 23.42 -39.92 -10.57
N LYS A 691 23.91 -40.66 -9.56
CA LYS A 691 24.61 -40.10 -8.40
C LYS A 691 26.10 -39.96 -8.70
N ALA A 692 26.69 -38.84 -8.31
CA ALA A 692 28.14 -38.59 -8.40
C ALA A 692 28.64 -37.85 -7.14
N PRO A 693 29.95 -37.88 -6.84
CA PRO A 693 30.51 -37.07 -5.77
C PRO A 693 30.33 -35.57 -6.09
N ASN A 694 30.19 -34.75 -5.07
CA ASN A 694 29.93 -33.32 -5.26
C ASN A 694 31.24 -32.55 -5.62
N PRO A 695 31.37 -32.01 -6.85
CA PRO A 695 32.57 -31.25 -7.25
C PRO A 695 32.75 -29.94 -6.45
N PHE A 696 31.70 -29.49 -5.74
CA PHE A 696 31.73 -28.29 -4.91
C PHE A 696 32.61 -28.45 -3.67
N ILE A 697 32.63 -29.63 -3.04
CA ILE A 697 33.37 -29.89 -1.80
C ILE A 697 34.88 -29.85 -2.06
N ASN A 698 35.31 -30.46 -3.16
CA ASN A 698 36.73 -30.59 -3.50
C ASN A 698 37.25 -29.44 -4.36
N GLY A 699 36.37 -28.55 -4.84
CA GLY A 699 36.72 -27.39 -5.68
C GLY A 699 37.37 -27.77 -7.01
N LYS A 700 37.15 -28.99 -7.51
CA LYS A 700 37.77 -29.55 -8.71
C LYS A 700 36.71 -30.20 -9.62
N PRO A 701 36.92 -30.25 -10.95
CA PRO A 701 36.13 -31.10 -11.83
C PRO A 701 36.19 -32.55 -11.38
N ILE A 702 35.10 -33.28 -11.62
CA ILE A 702 35.02 -34.72 -11.44
C ILE A 702 34.58 -35.31 -12.77
N ILE A 703 35.29 -36.32 -13.26
CA ILE A 703 34.94 -37.02 -14.49
C ILE A 703 34.38 -38.38 -14.10
N VAL A 704 33.10 -38.61 -14.41
CA VAL A 704 32.44 -39.89 -14.14
C VAL A 704 32.22 -40.66 -15.43
N ARG A 705 32.39 -41.98 -15.37
CA ARG A 705 32.03 -42.90 -16.46
C ARG A 705 30.75 -43.65 -16.11
N ILE A 706 29.78 -43.63 -17.02
CA ILE A 706 28.48 -44.29 -16.85
C ILE A 706 28.46 -45.60 -17.63
N LEU A 707 28.11 -46.69 -16.96
CA LEU A 707 28.01 -48.03 -17.53
C LEU A 707 26.62 -48.61 -17.24
N ILE A 708 26.07 -49.34 -18.21
CA ILE A 708 24.83 -50.12 -18.04
C ILE A 708 25.20 -51.59 -17.92
N LEU A 709 24.67 -52.27 -16.90
CA LEU A 709 24.93 -53.69 -16.63
C LEU A 709 23.65 -54.50 -16.79
N TYR A 710 23.78 -55.71 -17.35
CA TYR A 710 22.73 -56.75 -17.34
C TYR A 710 23.35 -58.03 -16.77
N HIS A 711 22.78 -58.59 -15.70
CA HIS A 711 23.35 -59.73 -14.97
C HIS A 711 24.84 -59.54 -14.57
N GLY A 712 25.24 -58.30 -14.25
CA GLY A 712 26.62 -57.97 -13.87
C GLY A 712 27.61 -57.84 -15.05
N GLN A 713 27.17 -58.07 -16.29
CA GLN A 713 27.97 -57.85 -17.49
C GLN A 713 27.69 -56.46 -18.10
N ILE A 714 28.73 -55.77 -18.56
CA ILE A 714 28.61 -54.47 -19.23
C ILE A 714 27.91 -54.66 -20.57
N LEU A 715 26.79 -53.95 -20.74
CA LEU A 715 26.00 -53.97 -21.96
C LEU A 715 26.59 -52.96 -22.96
N THR A 716 26.55 -53.31 -24.25
CA THR A 716 27.11 -52.43 -25.30
C THR A 716 26.14 -51.31 -25.61
N CYS A 717 26.53 -50.07 -25.35
CA CYS A 717 25.70 -48.89 -25.55
C CYS A 717 26.43 -47.86 -26.42
N ILE A 718 25.70 -47.21 -27.32
CA ILE A 718 26.21 -46.09 -28.12
C ILE A 718 25.98 -44.81 -27.34
N ALA A 719 27.06 -44.16 -26.90
CA ALA A 719 27.02 -42.84 -26.28
C ALA A 719 26.88 -41.73 -27.32
N ARG A 720 25.87 -40.88 -27.13
CA ARG A 720 25.65 -39.67 -27.92
C ARG A 720 25.52 -38.46 -27.01
N CYS A 721 26.22 -37.38 -27.35
CA CYS A 721 26.25 -36.18 -26.55
C CYS A 721 25.60 -35.00 -27.27
N THR A 722 24.93 -34.15 -26.52
CA THR A 722 24.32 -32.90 -27.00
C THR A 722 24.82 -31.73 -26.18
N LYS A 723 25.62 -30.85 -26.80
CA LYS A 723 26.02 -29.59 -26.16
C LYS A 723 24.85 -28.62 -26.09
N TYR A 724 24.89 -27.72 -25.11
CA TYR A 724 23.94 -26.64 -24.95
C TYR A 724 23.80 -25.85 -26.27
N ASN A 725 22.58 -25.71 -26.79
CA ASN A 725 22.19 -25.13 -28.10
C ASN A 725 22.43 -25.97 -29.38
N GLU A 726 22.92 -27.21 -29.31
CA GLU A 726 23.04 -28.08 -30.48
C GLU A 726 21.81 -28.99 -30.64
N ARG A 727 21.14 -28.93 -31.80
CA ARG A 727 19.97 -29.80 -32.10
C ARG A 727 20.35 -31.23 -32.49
N LYS A 728 21.63 -31.51 -32.78
CA LYS A 728 22.10 -32.82 -33.26
C LYS A 728 22.95 -33.48 -32.18
N LYS A 729 22.65 -34.74 -31.86
CA LYS A 729 23.51 -35.56 -30.99
C LYS A 729 24.70 -36.07 -31.79
N SER A 730 25.92 -35.86 -31.30
CA SER A 730 27.16 -36.39 -31.90
C SER A 730 27.64 -37.62 -31.13
N HIS A 731 28.47 -38.48 -31.74
CA HIS A 731 29.08 -39.60 -31.02
C HIS A 731 30.12 -39.06 -30.02
N CYS A 732 30.13 -39.64 -28.81
CA CYS A 732 31.04 -39.25 -27.74
C CYS A 732 31.38 -40.45 -26.84
N SER A 733 32.26 -40.25 -25.87
CA SER A 733 32.55 -41.25 -24.82
C SER A 733 31.43 -41.34 -23.78
N GLU A 734 31.34 -42.46 -23.05
CA GLU A 734 30.43 -42.62 -21.90
C GLU A 734 30.87 -41.83 -20.64
N LYS A 735 31.73 -40.82 -20.82
CA LYS A 735 32.26 -39.98 -19.75
C LYS A 735 31.51 -38.65 -19.72
N VAL A 736 31.24 -38.16 -18.52
CA VAL A 736 30.64 -36.86 -18.27
C VAL A 736 31.53 -36.12 -17.27
N MET A 737 31.98 -34.92 -17.65
CA MET A 737 32.69 -34.03 -16.75
C MET A 737 31.69 -33.16 -15.98
N LEU A 738 31.70 -33.28 -14.65
CA LEU A 738 30.91 -32.47 -13.74
C LEU A 738 31.81 -31.40 -13.11
N HIS A 739 31.31 -30.16 -13.01
CA HIS A 739 32.09 -29.05 -12.48
C HIS A 739 31.19 -28.10 -11.68
N TYR A 740 31.71 -27.55 -10.57
CA TYR A 740 30.95 -26.64 -9.68
C TYR A 740 30.67 -25.25 -10.30
N ILE A 741 31.49 -24.86 -11.29
CA ILE A 741 31.25 -23.74 -12.20
C ILE A 741 30.47 -24.28 -13.42
N PRO A 742 29.24 -23.81 -13.67
CA PRO A 742 28.29 -24.46 -14.58
C PRO A 742 28.78 -24.57 -16.03
N TYR A 743 29.36 -23.49 -16.57
CA TYR A 743 29.80 -23.44 -17.97
C TYR A 743 31.10 -24.21 -18.24
N LEU A 744 31.72 -24.78 -17.21
CA LEU A 744 32.89 -25.64 -17.33
C LEU A 744 32.55 -27.12 -17.25
N GLY A 745 31.30 -27.49 -16.92
CA GLY A 745 30.83 -28.87 -16.91
C GLY A 745 30.10 -29.25 -18.20
N ASP A 746 30.03 -30.55 -18.49
CA ASP A 746 29.27 -31.10 -19.61
C ASP A 746 27.76 -31.13 -19.33
N GLU A 747 27.37 -31.38 -18.06
CA GLU A 747 25.99 -31.45 -17.58
C GLU A 747 25.84 -30.64 -16.28
N ASN A 748 24.65 -30.12 -16.02
CA ASN A 748 24.36 -29.49 -14.75
C ASN A 748 24.28 -30.55 -13.65
N ILE A 749 24.99 -30.34 -12.55
CA ILE A 749 24.75 -31.07 -11.31
C ILE A 749 23.54 -30.47 -10.61
N PHE A 750 22.87 -31.24 -9.77
CA PHE A 750 21.68 -30.82 -9.05
C PHE A 750 21.77 -31.24 -7.58
N THR A 751 20.86 -30.70 -6.74
CA THR A 751 20.81 -31.00 -5.30
C THR A 751 20.69 -32.51 -5.02
N SER A 752 21.17 -32.92 -3.84
CA SER A 752 21.03 -34.28 -3.31
C SER A 752 19.58 -34.62 -2.90
N ASN A 753 18.69 -33.62 -2.80
CA ASN A 753 17.33 -33.79 -2.31
C ASN A 753 16.49 -34.68 -3.26
N GLU A 754 16.11 -35.85 -2.77
CA GLU A 754 15.39 -36.87 -3.53
C GLU A 754 13.94 -36.46 -3.88
N ASP A 755 13.31 -35.59 -3.05
CA ASP A 755 11.93 -35.14 -3.25
C ASP A 755 11.73 -34.37 -4.57
N ILE A 756 12.83 -33.86 -5.13
CA ILE A 756 12.79 -32.96 -6.29
C ILE A 756 13.34 -33.60 -7.56
N LEU A 757 13.86 -34.82 -7.50
CA LEU A 757 14.50 -35.50 -8.63
C LEU A 757 13.65 -35.41 -9.90
N ASN A 758 12.36 -35.68 -9.75
CA ASN A 758 11.40 -35.71 -10.85
C ASN A 758 11.14 -34.33 -11.50
N LEU A 759 11.53 -33.24 -10.82
CA LEU A 759 11.35 -31.86 -11.27
C LEU A 759 12.67 -31.23 -11.77
N ILE A 760 13.81 -31.91 -11.59
CA ILE A 760 15.11 -31.43 -12.06
C ILE A 760 15.11 -31.31 -13.58
N GLY A 761 15.67 -30.21 -14.10
CA GLY A 761 15.72 -29.94 -15.53
C GLY A 761 14.57 -29.11 -16.08
N TRP A 762 13.51 -28.93 -15.30
CA TRP A 762 12.38 -28.06 -15.62
C TRP A 762 12.70 -26.61 -15.29
N LYS A 763 12.28 -25.71 -16.17
CA LYS A 763 12.32 -24.27 -15.94
C LYS A 763 10.91 -23.74 -15.68
N MET A 764 10.54 -23.68 -14.40
CA MET A 764 9.19 -23.27 -13.97
C MET A 764 9.10 -21.77 -13.69
N ILE A 765 9.51 -20.96 -14.68
CA ILE A 765 9.51 -19.50 -14.59
C ILE A 765 8.37 -18.93 -15.43
N GLY A 766 7.53 -18.12 -14.77
CA GLY A 766 6.40 -17.46 -15.43
C GLY A 766 5.26 -18.40 -15.75
N HIS A 767 4.56 -18.12 -16.86
CA HIS A 767 3.35 -18.82 -17.27
C HIS A 767 3.61 -20.33 -17.55
N PRO A 768 2.70 -21.25 -17.17
CA PRO A 768 2.88 -22.69 -17.37
C PRO A 768 3.15 -23.12 -18.82
N SER A 769 2.61 -22.38 -19.79
CA SER A 769 2.90 -22.63 -21.22
C SER A 769 4.33 -22.30 -21.65
N LYS A 770 5.12 -21.66 -20.78
CA LYS A 770 6.55 -21.37 -21.00
C LYS A 770 7.44 -22.35 -20.25
N TRP A 771 6.88 -23.27 -19.45
CA TRP A 771 7.67 -24.24 -18.74
C TRP A 771 8.30 -25.20 -19.74
N ASP A 772 9.61 -25.15 -19.80
CA ASP A 772 10.44 -25.88 -20.74
C ASP A 772 11.34 -26.86 -19.98
N TYR A 773 11.51 -28.04 -20.58
CA TYR A 773 12.34 -29.11 -20.06
C TYR A 773 13.64 -29.18 -20.86
N THR A 774 14.79 -29.12 -20.18
CA THR A 774 16.11 -29.24 -20.82
C THR A 774 16.47 -30.71 -21.04
N LEU A 775 16.97 -31.07 -22.21
CA LEU A 775 17.43 -32.45 -22.46
C LEU A 775 18.79 -32.72 -21.81
N PRO A 776 19.05 -33.94 -21.31
CA PRO A 776 20.36 -34.31 -20.79
C PRO A 776 21.46 -34.28 -21.85
N TYR A 777 22.68 -33.95 -21.43
CA TYR A 777 23.90 -33.96 -22.24
C TYR A 777 24.18 -35.35 -22.82
N LEU A 778 24.22 -36.39 -21.96
CA LEU A 778 24.55 -37.76 -22.36
C LEU A 778 23.29 -38.58 -22.65
N SER A 779 23.32 -39.27 -23.78
CA SER A 779 22.32 -40.24 -24.21
C SER A 779 22.99 -41.58 -24.47
N LEU A 780 22.63 -42.59 -23.69
CA LEU A 780 23.04 -43.97 -23.89
C LEU A 780 21.94 -44.69 -24.65
N VAL A 781 22.28 -45.16 -25.84
CA VAL A 781 21.41 -46.00 -26.64
C VAL A 781 22.01 -47.40 -26.62
N CYS A 782 21.47 -48.18 -25.71
CA CYS A 782 21.64 -49.62 -25.64
C CYS A 782 20.44 -50.27 -26.36
#